data_AF-A0A6J0C0G3-F1
#
_entry.id   AF-A0A6J0C0G3-F1
#
_cell.length_a   1.000
_cell.length_b   1.000
_cell.length_c   1.000
_cell.angle_alpha   90.00
_cell.angle_beta   90.00
_cell.angle_gamma   90.00
#
_symmetry.space_group_name_H-M   'P 1'
#
loop_
_entity.id
_entity.type
_entity.pdbx_description
1 polymer ?
#
loop_
_entity_poly.entity_id
_entity_poly.type
_entity_poly.pdbx_seq_one_letter_code
_entity_poly.pdbx_strand_id
1 'polypeptide(L)'
;MRLSFCLLALVAAATAIPQLANKAGNVDVLKKQQDVLWLLENLFHEIPNEELRKIGRDYNIKENIQLYDDQNAVKYLIRFVEMGRIQRKRVPFTISSTELRKEVSLLTRTLVTAKTYDTFLKTAAWARWIFNEAQFYKAFSVAVLQRTDCRGLVLPAPYEVFPYYYIDTRVLKEAQDIRVRTLEKGQTATYVIPSNYTAYMTEYDKKLAYFTQDVGLASWYAFFGLSGWMKAMSQATNLDFTQNYECEHCETARGSMFYYIHQQLLARYNLERLSNDIPTVKEIEFTRVHVPFKSHLSYPNGLEITGRSFNYDLTREKEDLFKTVLTIERRLQDAIDSGFAISTQGSLLALYDRKGLNMLGSIVEGTGKSINPRYYGSLQAAARELLGGAPYTKHFWEPLPSNLEIYHTTTRDPVFYEMWERIIRLFKRWQDALPSYTKEDIILPGVTVESVKFDKLTTYCDKFMVDIDSATTVPHGKENQHVKIMTAIDRINHKPYTFKIIINSDKTIKGATVRVYSGPKYNYDGSYVNILHNRDQFVEIDQFAWDIKEGQNVITRHSIDAPMRSIDATTKKDLFRKVQEGLTSNQLFYPDMIAEAFGFPERLALPKGKRNGMPLQVMVIVSSPEQPTLSYKAVVPPKFQTYQNVEYPDIDITTEIHNEGWTHDYRSMMLKEEGVFYNRDIDTDTVHRRTDSSNVDTDQQAAQNYYERRMDRTADVKSAYLTEYYQKKDITEVIGGAVSLDGRPLGYPLDRRLDMECLNVPNVKMVDVKVFWEGTSCCGSCK
;
A
#
# COMPACT_ATOMS: atom_id res chain seq x y z
N MET A 1 2.87 33.07 -55.52
CA MET A 1 3.77 33.21 -54.35
C MET A 1 3.11 33.77 -53.08
N ARG A 2 2.25 34.81 -53.13
CA ARG A 2 1.64 35.37 -51.90
C ARG A 2 0.65 34.43 -51.16
N LEU A 3 -0.06 33.54 -51.87
CA LEU A 3 -0.98 32.56 -51.25
C LEU A 3 -0.28 31.40 -50.53
N SER A 4 0.89 30.97 -51.02
CA SER A 4 1.66 29.87 -50.39
C SER A 4 2.28 30.29 -49.06
N PHE A 5 2.64 31.57 -48.90
CA PHE A 5 3.14 32.11 -47.62
C PHE A 5 2.04 32.21 -46.54
N CYS A 6 0.79 32.54 -46.91
CA CYS A 6 -0.33 32.56 -45.96
C CYS A 6 -0.72 31.15 -45.49
N LEU A 7 -0.64 30.13 -46.35
CA LEU A 7 -0.91 28.73 -45.98
C LEU A 7 0.18 28.14 -45.08
N LEU A 8 1.45 28.46 -45.32
CA LEU A 8 2.56 28.08 -44.44
C LEU A 8 2.48 28.77 -43.06
N ALA A 9 2.05 30.03 -43.00
CA ALA A 9 1.84 30.75 -41.74
C ALA A 9 0.64 30.19 -40.93
N LEU A 10 -0.44 29.78 -41.60
CA LEU A 10 -1.61 29.15 -40.96
C LEU A 10 -1.30 27.73 -40.44
N VAL A 11 -0.51 26.95 -41.17
CA VAL A 11 -0.07 25.62 -40.72
C VAL A 11 0.93 25.73 -39.57
N ALA A 12 1.85 26.71 -39.58
CA ALA A 12 2.75 26.98 -38.46
C ALA A 12 2.01 27.51 -37.23
N ALA A 13 0.96 28.33 -37.40
CA ALA A 13 0.09 28.75 -36.30
C ALA A 13 -0.72 27.56 -35.74
N ALA A 14 -1.21 26.66 -36.59
CA ALA A 14 -1.96 25.47 -36.18
C ALA A 14 -1.11 24.41 -35.45
N THR A 15 0.20 24.30 -35.74
CA THR A 15 1.13 23.43 -34.98
C THR A 15 1.68 24.10 -33.73
N ALA A 16 1.75 25.43 -33.71
CA ALA A 16 2.07 26.21 -32.51
C ALA A 16 0.96 26.15 -31.45
N ILE A 17 -0.32 26.06 -31.82
CA ILE A 17 -1.44 26.01 -30.86
C ILE A 17 -1.39 24.79 -29.92
N PRO A 18 -1.17 23.54 -30.39
CA PRO A 18 -0.97 22.38 -29.52
C PRO A 18 0.30 22.49 -28.66
N GLN A 19 1.40 23.03 -29.21
CA GLN A 19 2.63 23.24 -28.44
C GLN A 19 2.46 24.33 -27.37
N LEU A 20 1.77 25.43 -27.66
CA LEU A 20 1.42 26.46 -26.69
C LEU A 20 0.40 25.95 -25.66
N ALA A 21 -0.57 25.13 -26.04
CA ALA A 21 -1.53 24.52 -25.12
C ALA A 21 -0.85 23.50 -24.19
N ASN A 22 0.06 22.66 -24.72
CA ASN A 22 0.89 21.75 -23.93
C ASN A 22 1.85 22.51 -23.01
N LYS A 23 2.39 23.65 -23.46
CA LYS A 23 3.30 24.51 -22.70
C LYS A 23 2.58 25.31 -21.61
N ALA A 24 1.43 25.92 -21.91
CA ALA A 24 0.58 26.62 -20.94
C ALA A 24 -0.01 25.64 -19.90
N GLY A 25 -0.41 24.44 -20.34
CA GLY A 25 -0.83 23.36 -19.46
C GLY A 25 0.28 22.90 -18.51
N ASN A 26 1.54 22.88 -18.96
CA ASN A 26 2.68 22.55 -18.10
C ASN A 26 2.93 23.61 -17.03
N VAL A 27 2.88 24.90 -17.39
CA VAL A 27 3.07 26.02 -16.43
C VAL A 27 1.94 26.06 -15.39
N ASP A 28 0.69 25.80 -15.77
CA ASP A 28 -0.43 25.71 -14.83
C ASP A 28 -0.23 24.57 -13.82
N VAL A 29 0.08 23.36 -14.30
CA VAL A 29 0.38 22.21 -13.43
C VAL A 29 1.55 22.50 -12.49
N LEU A 30 2.62 23.13 -12.99
CA LEU A 30 3.79 23.51 -12.18
C LEU A 30 3.44 24.49 -11.05
N LYS A 31 2.65 25.53 -11.34
CA LYS A 31 2.19 26.49 -10.32
C LYS A 31 1.33 25.80 -9.27
N LYS A 32 0.38 24.98 -9.70
CA LYS A 32 -0.48 24.20 -8.81
C LYS A 32 0.31 23.20 -7.96
N GLN A 33 1.32 22.57 -8.55
CA GLN A 33 2.25 21.71 -7.83
C GLN A 33 3.00 22.50 -6.76
N GLN A 34 3.45 23.71 -7.07
CA GLN A 34 4.08 24.61 -6.12
C GLN A 34 3.16 24.93 -4.93
N ASP A 35 1.89 25.25 -5.19
CA ASP A 35 0.86 25.48 -4.16
C ASP A 35 0.69 24.28 -3.23
N VAL A 36 0.59 23.07 -3.77
CA VAL A 36 0.50 21.82 -2.99
C VAL A 36 1.72 21.65 -2.09
N LEU A 37 2.92 21.87 -2.61
CA LEU A 37 4.16 21.74 -1.85
C LEU A 37 4.21 22.77 -0.71
N TRP A 38 3.86 24.04 -0.97
CA TRP A 38 3.84 25.07 0.08
C TRP A 38 2.77 24.83 1.14
N LEU A 39 1.60 24.30 0.77
CA LEU A 39 0.55 23.93 1.71
C LEU A 39 0.93 22.76 2.62
N LEU A 40 1.86 21.90 2.19
CA LEU A 40 2.33 20.75 2.98
C LEU A 40 3.69 20.97 3.66
N GLU A 41 4.38 22.07 3.34
CA GLU A 41 5.64 22.46 3.97
C GLU A 41 5.44 22.87 5.44
N ASN A 42 6.18 22.28 6.36
CA ASN A 42 6.12 22.60 7.80
C ASN A 42 4.69 22.56 8.36
N LEU A 43 3.99 21.43 8.16
CA LEU A 43 2.57 21.28 8.45
C LEU A 43 2.16 21.64 9.90
N PHE A 44 3.05 21.43 10.88
CA PHE A 44 2.83 21.72 12.31
C PHE A 44 3.14 23.17 12.72
N HIS A 45 3.53 23.99 11.76
CA HIS A 45 3.83 25.41 11.91
C HIS A 45 2.96 26.24 10.96
N GLU A 46 3.13 27.57 11.01
CA GLU A 46 2.46 28.47 10.08
C GLU A 46 2.87 28.19 8.62
N ILE A 47 2.00 28.55 7.68
CA ILE A 47 2.27 28.45 6.24
C ILE A 47 3.50 29.31 5.92
N PRO A 48 4.61 28.72 5.42
CA PRO A 48 5.81 29.51 5.14
C PRO A 48 5.57 30.59 4.06
N ASN A 49 4.84 30.22 3.00
CA ASN A 49 4.44 31.15 1.95
C ASN A 49 3.50 32.24 2.50
N GLU A 50 3.91 33.50 2.45
CA GLU A 50 3.20 34.63 3.05
C GLU A 50 1.84 34.90 2.41
N GLU A 51 1.73 34.80 1.09
CA GLU A 51 0.47 34.99 0.37
C GLU A 51 -0.57 33.94 0.77
N LEU A 52 -0.19 32.66 0.75
CA LEU A 52 -1.08 31.57 1.20
C LEU A 52 -1.43 31.69 2.68
N ARG A 53 -0.50 32.16 3.53
CA ARG A 53 -0.76 32.44 4.95
C ARG A 53 -1.81 33.54 5.12
N LYS A 54 -1.69 34.63 4.35
CA LYS A 54 -2.63 35.74 4.35
C LYS A 54 -4.00 35.28 3.86
N ILE A 55 -4.06 34.55 2.74
CA ILE A 55 -5.29 33.95 2.23
C ILE A 55 -5.94 33.06 3.29
N GLY A 56 -5.18 32.20 3.95
CA GLY A 56 -5.73 31.31 4.98
C GLY A 56 -6.35 32.04 6.18
N ARG A 57 -5.78 33.18 6.55
CA ARG A 57 -6.28 34.05 7.63
C ARG A 57 -7.52 34.85 7.21
N ASP A 58 -7.51 35.39 6.00
CA ASP A 58 -8.44 36.44 5.58
C ASP A 58 -9.62 35.91 4.74
N TYR A 59 -9.53 34.68 4.20
CA TYR A 59 -10.59 34.12 3.36
C TYR A 59 -11.89 33.89 4.14
N ASN A 60 -12.92 34.67 3.80
CA ASN A 60 -14.26 34.53 4.36
C ASN A 60 -15.08 33.50 3.57
N ILE A 61 -15.00 32.24 3.97
CA ILE A 61 -15.76 31.15 3.32
C ILE A 61 -17.28 31.37 3.35
N LYS A 62 -17.82 32.09 4.36
CA LYS A 62 -19.26 32.34 4.54
C LYS A 62 -19.85 33.27 3.48
N GLU A 63 -19.09 34.25 3.04
CA GLU A 63 -19.45 35.16 1.94
C GLU A 63 -19.28 34.51 0.56
N ASN A 64 -18.67 33.31 0.50
CA ASN A 64 -18.29 32.63 -0.73
C ASN A 64 -18.99 31.27 -0.91
N ILE A 65 -20.06 30.97 -0.15
CA ILE A 65 -20.77 29.69 -0.18
C ILE A 65 -21.26 29.32 -1.60
N GLN A 66 -21.62 30.30 -2.41
CA GLN A 66 -22.04 30.13 -3.81
C GLN A 66 -20.96 29.56 -4.73
N LEU A 67 -19.69 29.60 -4.31
CA LEU A 67 -18.54 29.07 -5.06
C LEU A 67 -18.35 27.55 -4.91
N TYR A 68 -19.28 26.87 -4.24
CA TYR A 68 -19.26 25.43 -4.02
C TYR A 68 -20.51 24.79 -4.60
N ASP A 69 -20.35 23.59 -5.17
CA ASP A 69 -21.48 22.79 -5.63
C ASP A 69 -22.30 22.27 -4.44
N ASP A 70 -21.64 21.98 -3.32
CA ASP A 70 -22.28 21.48 -2.10
C ASP A 70 -22.38 22.54 -1.01
N GLN A 71 -23.24 23.53 -1.27
CA GLN A 71 -23.45 24.65 -0.34
C GLN A 71 -23.91 24.20 1.06
N ASN A 72 -24.63 23.08 1.15
CA ASN A 72 -25.12 22.57 2.43
C ASN A 72 -23.98 22.02 3.29
N ALA A 73 -23.04 21.28 2.68
CA ALA A 73 -21.83 20.83 3.38
C ALA A 73 -21.01 22.02 3.90
N VAL A 74 -20.85 23.07 3.08
CA VAL A 74 -20.13 24.30 3.49
C VAL A 74 -20.82 25.01 4.63
N LYS A 75 -22.15 25.24 4.56
CA LYS A 75 -22.94 25.83 5.65
C LYS A 75 -22.80 25.04 6.95
N TYR A 76 -22.82 23.71 6.85
CA TYR A 76 -22.68 22.84 8.01
C TYR A 76 -21.26 22.94 8.61
N LEU A 77 -20.22 22.88 7.78
CA LEU A 77 -18.83 23.02 8.23
C LEU A 77 -18.58 24.38 8.91
N ILE A 78 -19.07 25.48 8.32
CA ILE A 78 -18.95 26.82 8.90
C ILE A 78 -19.57 26.88 10.30
N ARG A 79 -20.78 26.33 10.47
CA ARG A 79 -21.43 26.29 11.80
C ARG A 79 -20.60 25.50 12.81
N PHE A 80 -19.98 24.39 12.41
CA PHE A 80 -19.10 23.60 13.29
C PHE A 80 -17.89 24.42 13.74
N VAL A 81 -17.27 25.15 12.81
CA VAL A 81 -16.13 26.03 13.09
C VAL A 81 -16.55 27.18 14.00
N GLU A 82 -17.65 27.88 13.70
CA GLU A 82 -18.19 29.00 14.50
C GLU A 82 -18.54 28.58 15.94
N MET A 83 -19.03 27.34 16.13
CA MET A 83 -19.31 26.77 17.45
C MET A 83 -18.08 26.23 18.19
N GLY A 84 -16.88 26.30 17.59
CA GLY A 84 -15.66 25.70 18.16
C GLY A 84 -15.71 24.17 18.25
N ARG A 85 -16.56 23.51 17.47
CA ARG A 85 -16.72 22.05 17.44
C ARG A 85 -15.79 21.41 16.43
N ILE A 86 -14.49 21.70 16.56
CA ILE A 86 -13.43 21.13 15.73
C ILE A 86 -12.31 20.63 16.62
N GLN A 87 -11.61 19.59 16.16
CA GLN A 87 -10.43 19.13 16.86
C GLN A 87 -9.34 20.22 16.89
N ARG A 88 -8.72 20.42 18.07
CA ARG A 88 -7.62 21.39 18.23
C ARG A 88 -6.39 20.95 17.43
N LYS A 89 -5.61 21.95 16.98
CA LYS A 89 -4.29 21.73 16.39
C LYS A 89 -3.36 21.00 17.36
N ARG A 90 -2.42 20.23 16.81
CA ARG A 90 -1.42 19.40 17.50
C ARG A 90 -1.97 18.24 18.34
N VAL A 91 -3.29 18.07 18.40
CA VAL A 91 -3.90 16.91 19.05
C VAL A 91 -3.85 15.72 18.09
N PRO A 92 -3.53 14.50 18.55
CA PRO A 92 -3.55 13.30 17.71
C PRO A 92 -4.90 13.06 17.06
N PHE A 93 -4.90 12.55 15.83
CA PHE A 93 -6.11 12.13 15.12
C PHE A 93 -6.19 10.60 15.07
N THR A 94 -7.38 10.04 15.29
CA THR A 94 -7.67 8.60 15.11
C THR A 94 -8.78 8.38 14.08
N ILE A 95 -8.61 7.37 13.24
CA ILE A 95 -9.66 6.93 12.29
C ILE A 95 -10.76 6.13 12.98
N SER A 96 -10.52 5.61 14.18
CA SER A 96 -11.48 4.79 14.92
C SER A 96 -12.64 5.61 15.48
N SER A 97 -12.46 6.92 15.65
CA SER A 97 -13.52 7.84 16.07
C SER A 97 -14.45 8.22 14.90
N THR A 98 -15.72 7.86 15.03
CA THR A 98 -16.76 8.24 14.05
C THR A 98 -16.96 9.76 13.98
N GLU A 99 -16.87 10.48 15.10
CA GLU A 99 -17.04 11.94 15.11
C GLU A 99 -15.88 12.66 14.41
N LEU A 100 -14.63 12.25 14.68
CA LEU A 100 -13.47 12.83 13.98
C LEU A 100 -13.49 12.52 12.47
N ARG A 101 -13.95 11.32 12.09
CA ARG A 101 -14.14 10.97 10.67
C ARG A 101 -15.19 11.85 9.99
N LYS A 102 -16.27 12.23 10.67
CA LYS A 102 -17.29 13.14 10.13
C LYS A 102 -16.69 14.52 9.83
N GLU A 103 -15.86 15.05 10.72
CA GLU A 103 -15.17 16.34 10.50
C GLU A 103 -14.30 16.31 9.25
N VAL A 104 -13.47 15.27 9.10
CA VAL A 104 -12.66 15.07 7.87
C VAL A 104 -13.56 14.92 6.65
N SER A 105 -14.65 14.15 6.72
CA SER A 105 -15.57 13.96 5.61
C SER A 105 -16.22 15.27 5.15
N LEU A 106 -16.62 16.13 6.08
CA LEU A 106 -17.17 17.46 5.78
C LEU A 106 -16.12 18.35 5.12
N LEU A 107 -14.92 18.41 5.68
CA LEU A 107 -13.83 19.20 5.12
C LEU A 107 -13.44 18.73 3.71
N THR A 108 -13.34 17.42 3.51
CA THR A 108 -13.10 16.80 2.19
C THR A 108 -14.19 17.21 1.21
N ARG A 109 -15.47 17.10 1.60
CA ARG A 109 -16.61 17.46 0.75
C ARG A 109 -16.57 18.93 0.36
N THR A 110 -16.21 19.83 1.28
CA THR A 110 -16.02 21.26 1.00
C THR A 110 -14.89 21.51 0.00
N LEU A 111 -13.73 20.85 0.16
CA LEU A 111 -12.59 21.02 -0.76
C LEU A 111 -12.86 20.44 -2.16
N VAL A 112 -13.44 19.24 -2.23
CA VAL A 112 -13.75 18.56 -3.49
C VAL A 112 -14.80 19.33 -4.30
N THR A 113 -15.80 19.93 -3.64
CA THR A 113 -16.94 20.59 -4.31
C THR A 113 -16.71 22.07 -4.60
N ALA A 114 -15.51 22.60 -4.36
CA ALA A 114 -15.14 23.94 -4.81
C ALA A 114 -15.15 24.01 -6.34
N LYS A 115 -15.87 24.98 -6.92
CA LYS A 115 -16.14 25.05 -8.36
C LYS A 115 -14.91 25.30 -9.23
N THR A 116 -13.89 25.96 -8.68
CA THR A 116 -12.67 26.34 -9.39
C THR A 116 -11.44 26.03 -8.55
N TYR A 117 -10.29 25.87 -9.22
CA TYR A 117 -9.00 25.69 -8.54
C TYR A 117 -8.69 26.86 -7.58
N ASP A 118 -8.97 28.11 -7.96
CA ASP A 118 -8.77 29.28 -7.09
C ASP A 118 -9.62 29.19 -5.81
N THR A 119 -10.89 28.79 -5.93
CA THR A 119 -11.75 28.56 -4.76
C THR A 119 -11.17 27.44 -3.90
N PHE A 120 -10.75 26.34 -4.51
CA PHE A 120 -10.10 25.22 -3.82
C PHE A 120 -8.84 25.65 -3.06
N LEU A 121 -7.95 26.41 -3.69
CA LEU A 121 -6.71 26.90 -3.10
C LEU A 121 -6.99 27.81 -1.89
N LYS A 122 -7.90 28.77 -2.02
CA LYS A 122 -8.33 29.65 -0.92
C LYS A 122 -8.93 28.87 0.24
N THR A 123 -9.77 27.88 -0.07
CA THR A 123 -10.36 26.96 0.90
C THR A 123 -9.29 26.11 1.59
N ALA A 124 -8.30 25.61 0.86
CA ALA A 124 -7.23 24.79 1.40
C ALA A 124 -6.32 25.60 2.33
N ALA A 125 -5.97 26.83 1.95
CA ALA A 125 -5.23 27.74 2.83
C ALA A 125 -6.01 28.06 4.12
N TRP A 126 -7.32 28.34 4.00
CA TRP A 126 -8.22 28.55 5.13
C TRP A 126 -8.33 27.31 6.03
N ALA A 127 -8.47 26.13 5.44
CA ALA A 127 -8.56 24.87 6.16
C ALA A 127 -7.25 24.57 6.90
N ARG A 128 -6.09 24.80 6.27
CA ARG A 128 -4.77 24.66 6.91
C ARG A 128 -4.61 25.62 8.10
N TRP A 129 -5.20 26.82 8.02
CA TRP A 129 -5.17 27.79 9.10
C TRP A 129 -5.99 27.34 10.32
N ILE A 130 -7.12 26.67 10.12
CA ILE A 130 -8.12 26.40 11.18
C ILE A 130 -8.05 24.98 11.72
N PHE A 131 -8.00 23.97 10.85
CA PHE A 131 -8.20 22.58 11.23
C PHE A 131 -6.92 21.94 11.77
N ASN A 132 -7.12 20.85 12.52
CA ASN A 132 -6.06 19.94 12.91
C ASN A 132 -5.25 19.47 11.68
N GLU A 133 -3.94 19.37 11.85
CA GLU A 133 -2.96 19.11 10.78
C GLU A 133 -3.21 17.78 10.08
N ALA A 134 -3.55 16.73 10.84
CA ALA A 134 -3.86 15.42 10.28
C ALA A 134 -5.23 15.41 9.57
N GLN A 135 -6.22 16.14 10.10
CA GLN A 135 -7.52 16.30 9.44
C GLN A 135 -7.38 17.05 8.11
N PHE A 136 -6.65 18.18 8.12
CA PHE A 136 -6.36 18.97 6.92
C PHE A 136 -5.59 18.14 5.89
N TYR A 137 -4.49 17.48 6.28
CA TYR A 137 -3.71 16.66 5.35
C TYR A 137 -4.56 15.60 4.67
N LYS A 138 -5.36 14.85 5.44
CA LYS A 138 -6.24 13.82 4.89
C LYS A 138 -7.24 14.40 3.90
N ALA A 139 -7.94 15.47 4.28
CA ALA A 139 -8.95 16.08 3.42
C ALA A 139 -8.36 16.73 2.17
N PHE A 140 -7.21 17.39 2.31
CA PHE A 140 -6.47 18.02 1.22
C PHE A 140 -5.89 16.99 0.26
N SER A 141 -5.25 15.92 0.76
CA SER A 141 -4.76 14.83 -0.07
C SER A 141 -5.89 14.16 -0.85
N VAL A 142 -7.05 13.93 -0.23
CA VAL A 142 -8.22 13.43 -0.96
C VAL A 142 -8.66 14.40 -2.06
N ALA A 143 -8.77 15.69 -1.75
CA ALA A 143 -9.18 16.68 -2.73
C ALA A 143 -8.21 16.78 -3.92
N VAL A 144 -6.89 16.81 -3.67
CA VAL A 144 -5.86 16.80 -4.73
C VAL A 144 -5.99 15.57 -5.62
N LEU A 145 -6.26 14.39 -5.03
CA LEU A 145 -6.36 13.13 -5.76
C LEU A 145 -7.67 12.96 -6.54
N GLN A 146 -8.76 13.60 -6.11
CA GLN A 146 -10.08 13.43 -6.72
C GLN A 146 -10.46 14.54 -7.70
N ARG A 147 -9.96 15.76 -7.53
CA ARG A 147 -10.36 16.89 -8.38
C ARG A 147 -9.76 16.76 -9.78
N THR A 148 -10.59 17.00 -10.80
CA THR A 148 -10.17 16.92 -12.21
C THR A 148 -9.14 17.97 -12.58
N ASP A 149 -9.20 19.16 -11.98
CA ASP A 149 -8.26 20.27 -12.19
C ASP A 149 -6.96 20.15 -11.37
N CYS A 150 -6.83 19.10 -10.57
CA CYS A 150 -5.62 18.68 -9.83
C CYS A 150 -4.96 17.42 -10.43
N ARG A 151 -5.45 16.90 -11.56
CA ARG A 151 -4.84 15.75 -12.23
C ARG A 151 -3.39 16.07 -12.61
N GLY A 152 -2.48 15.13 -12.30
CA GLY A 152 -1.05 15.30 -12.53
C GLY A 152 -0.29 15.97 -11.39
N LEU A 153 -0.97 16.37 -10.30
CA LEU A 153 -0.28 16.82 -9.09
C LEU A 153 0.21 15.63 -8.27
N VAL A 154 1.42 15.75 -7.71
CA VAL A 154 2.10 14.75 -6.90
C VAL A 154 2.11 15.20 -5.44
N LEU A 155 1.67 14.33 -4.54
CA LEU A 155 1.78 14.56 -3.10
C LEU A 155 3.20 14.19 -2.63
N PRO A 156 3.83 15.01 -1.76
CA PRO A 156 5.08 14.64 -1.10
C PRO A 156 4.94 13.35 -0.30
N ALA A 157 6.07 12.68 -0.10
CA ALA A 157 6.12 11.48 0.71
C ALA A 157 5.61 11.75 2.14
N PRO A 158 4.68 10.94 2.68
CA PRO A 158 4.16 11.14 4.03
C PRO A 158 5.23 11.18 5.13
N TYR A 159 6.34 10.44 4.97
CA TYR A 159 7.45 10.43 5.92
C TYR A 159 8.26 11.74 5.96
N GLU A 160 8.19 12.60 4.94
CA GLU A 160 8.79 13.95 4.95
C GLU A 160 7.80 15.03 5.39
N VAL A 161 6.49 14.76 5.29
CA VAL A 161 5.42 15.65 5.80
C VAL A 161 5.15 15.41 7.30
N PHE A 162 5.19 14.16 7.74
CA PHE A 162 4.91 13.70 9.10
C PHE A 162 6.05 12.86 9.70
N PRO A 163 7.29 13.38 9.81
CA PRO A 163 8.43 12.59 10.31
C PRO A 163 8.17 11.94 11.68
N TYR A 164 7.37 12.56 12.55
CA TYR A 164 6.92 12.06 13.85
C TYR A 164 6.28 10.65 13.83
N TYR A 165 5.65 10.25 12.71
CA TYR A 165 5.04 8.93 12.58
C TYR A 165 5.96 7.88 11.93
N TYR A 166 7.17 8.26 11.55
CA TYR A 166 8.09 7.39 10.80
C TYR A 166 9.46 7.25 11.46
N ILE A 167 9.89 8.25 12.22
CA ILE A 167 11.25 8.36 12.75
C ILE A 167 11.21 8.31 14.28
N ASP A 168 12.13 7.55 14.87
CA ASP A 168 12.30 7.41 16.32
C ASP A 168 12.42 8.78 17.00
N THR A 169 11.69 8.97 18.10
CA THR A 169 11.65 10.24 18.85
C THR A 169 13.04 10.70 19.26
N ARG A 170 13.98 9.79 19.54
CA ARG A 170 15.36 10.15 19.93
C ARG A 170 16.13 10.78 18.78
N VAL A 171 15.93 10.28 17.55
CA VAL A 171 16.53 10.85 16.33
C VAL A 171 15.94 12.24 16.07
N LEU A 172 14.63 12.41 16.24
CA LEU A 172 13.98 13.72 16.09
C LEU A 172 14.45 14.72 17.15
N LYS A 173 14.63 14.27 18.39
CA LYS A 173 15.15 15.10 19.47
C LYS A 173 16.59 15.54 19.21
N GLU A 174 17.45 14.62 18.74
CA GLU A 174 18.81 14.95 18.33
C GLU A 174 18.83 15.95 17.17
N ALA A 175 17.95 15.79 16.18
CA ALA A 175 17.81 16.74 15.07
C ALA A 175 17.45 18.15 15.56
N GLN A 176 16.50 18.26 16.49
CA GLN A 176 16.12 19.54 17.10
C GLN A 176 17.30 20.17 17.86
N ASP A 177 18.03 19.39 18.65
CA ASP A 177 19.16 19.89 19.41
C ASP A 177 20.35 20.31 18.50
N ILE A 178 20.60 19.58 17.40
CA ILE A 178 21.56 19.97 16.37
C ILE A 178 21.17 21.30 15.73
N ARG A 179 19.90 21.45 15.32
CA ARG A 179 19.38 22.68 14.71
C ARG A 179 19.66 23.90 15.59
N VAL A 180 19.28 23.84 16.87
CA VAL A 180 19.45 24.95 17.82
C VAL A 180 20.93 25.34 17.92
N ARG A 181 21.81 24.37 18.17
CA ARG A 181 23.26 24.61 18.30
C ARG A 181 23.89 25.20 17.03
N THR A 182 23.46 24.76 15.85
CA THR A 182 24.02 25.23 14.58
C THR A 182 23.56 26.65 14.25
N LEU A 183 22.30 27.00 14.51
CA LEU A 183 21.76 28.34 14.31
C LEU A 183 22.32 29.38 15.30
N GLU A 184 22.62 28.96 16.53
CA GLU A 184 23.34 29.77 17.52
C GLU A 184 24.74 30.15 17.03
N LYS A 185 25.43 29.21 16.36
CA LYS A 185 26.76 29.43 15.76
C LYS A 185 26.72 30.18 14.42
N GLY A 186 25.54 30.45 13.87
CA GLY A 186 25.39 31.10 12.57
C GLY A 186 25.91 30.28 11.39
N GLN A 187 25.89 28.95 11.50
CA GLN A 187 26.49 28.05 10.52
C GLN A 187 25.44 27.49 9.54
N THR A 188 25.88 27.25 8.30
CA THR A 188 25.16 26.47 7.30
C THR A 188 25.80 25.09 7.22
N ALA A 189 25.04 24.02 7.43
CA ALA A 189 25.56 22.65 7.47
C ALA A 189 24.48 21.63 7.12
N THR A 190 24.92 20.48 6.59
CA THR A 190 24.07 19.29 6.39
C THR A 190 24.48 18.21 7.39
N TYR A 191 23.51 17.69 8.14
CA TYR A 191 23.70 16.62 9.11
C TYR A 191 22.93 15.37 8.68
N VAL A 192 23.51 14.20 8.95
CA VAL A 192 22.88 12.90 8.76
C VAL A 192 22.93 12.16 10.09
N ILE A 193 21.77 11.86 10.66
CA ILE A 193 21.64 11.09 11.89
C ILE A 193 21.32 9.64 11.50
N PRO A 194 22.08 8.62 11.95
CA PRO A 194 21.72 7.23 11.71
C PRO A 194 20.46 6.85 12.51
N SER A 195 19.51 6.18 11.88
CA SER A 195 18.30 5.68 12.54
C SER A 195 18.25 4.15 12.46
N ASN A 196 18.07 3.55 13.63
CA ASN A 196 17.96 2.10 13.80
C ASN A 196 16.51 1.70 14.08
N TYR A 197 16.20 0.43 13.83
CA TYR A 197 14.95 -0.17 14.29
C TYR A 197 15.04 -0.50 15.78
N THR A 198 14.25 0.18 16.60
CA THR A 198 14.44 0.16 18.06
C THR A 198 13.19 -0.18 18.85
N ALA A 199 12.06 -0.40 18.17
CA ALA A 199 10.79 -0.67 18.83
C ALA A 199 10.89 -1.87 19.81
N TYR A 200 10.22 -1.75 20.95
CA TYR A 200 10.11 -2.83 21.93
C TYR A 200 9.07 -3.84 21.45
N MET A 201 9.50 -5.06 21.17
CA MET A 201 8.70 -6.19 20.68
C MET A 201 9.42 -7.51 20.98
N THR A 202 8.83 -8.66 20.63
CA THR A 202 9.48 -9.97 20.85
C THR A 202 10.74 -10.13 19.99
N GLU A 203 11.63 -11.05 20.36
CA GLU A 203 12.84 -11.36 19.56
C GLU A 203 12.52 -11.84 18.15
N TYR A 204 11.40 -12.56 17.97
CA TYR A 204 10.93 -12.94 16.63
C TYR A 204 10.51 -11.72 15.81
N ASP A 205 9.73 -10.81 16.40
CA ASP A 205 9.23 -9.64 15.69
C ASP A 205 10.35 -8.63 15.37
N LYS A 206 11.37 -8.51 16.23
CA LYS A 206 12.55 -7.66 15.96
C LYS A 206 13.25 -8.06 14.66
N LYS A 207 13.33 -9.35 14.35
CA LYS A 207 13.94 -9.84 13.09
C LYS A 207 13.20 -9.34 11.85
N LEU A 208 11.93 -8.96 11.98
CA LEU A 208 11.07 -8.49 10.88
C LEU A 208 11.01 -6.96 10.78
N ALA A 209 11.73 -6.24 11.65
CA ALA A 209 11.64 -4.78 11.74
C ALA A 209 11.99 -4.05 10.43
N TYR A 210 12.91 -4.61 9.62
CA TYR A 210 13.26 -4.06 8.31
C TYR A 210 12.08 -4.03 7.33
N PHE A 211 11.08 -4.89 7.52
CA PHE A 211 9.86 -4.93 6.72
C PHE A 211 8.75 -4.11 7.41
N THR A 212 8.45 -4.41 8.68
CA THR A 212 7.30 -3.81 9.39
C THR A 212 7.47 -2.31 9.66
N GLN A 213 8.72 -1.84 9.77
CA GLN A 213 9.06 -0.43 10.00
C GLN A 213 9.59 0.28 8.74
N ASP A 214 9.46 -0.33 7.56
CA ASP A 214 9.79 0.32 6.30
C ASP A 214 8.90 1.55 6.05
N VAL A 215 9.52 2.70 5.78
CA VAL A 215 8.80 3.97 5.59
C VAL A 215 7.94 3.97 4.31
N GLY A 216 8.33 3.19 3.30
CA GLY A 216 7.58 3.00 2.07
C GLY A 216 6.34 2.14 2.29
N LEU A 217 6.48 1.01 3.00
CA LEU A 217 5.34 0.15 3.37
C LEU A 217 4.29 0.93 4.16
N ALA A 218 4.73 1.65 5.19
CA ALA A 218 3.86 2.47 6.02
C ALA A 218 3.17 3.60 5.23
N SER A 219 3.86 4.21 4.26
CA SER A 219 3.28 5.25 3.40
C SER A 219 2.27 4.69 2.40
N TRP A 220 2.58 3.56 1.75
CA TRP A 220 1.66 2.85 0.88
C TRP A 220 0.37 2.46 1.61
N TYR A 221 0.50 1.88 2.82
CA TYR A 221 -0.65 1.50 3.63
C TYR A 221 -1.47 2.72 4.07
N ALA A 222 -0.81 3.86 4.37
CA ALA A 222 -1.50 5.11 4.69
C ALA A 222 -2.37 5.64 3.55
N PHE A 223 -1.86 5.62 2.30
CA PHE A 223 -2.65 5.99 1.13
C PHE A 223 -3.80 5.01 0.88
N PHE A 224 -3.54 3.71 0.99
CA PHE A 224 -4.58 2.69 0.83
C PHE A 224 -5.69 2.78 1.90
N GLY A 225 -5.34 3.10 3.15
CA GLY A 225 -6.31 3.40 4.19
C GLY A 225 -7.09 4.70 3.92
N LEU A 226 -6.45 5.71 3.33
CA LEU A 226 -7.10 6.97 2.95
C LEU A 226 -8.14 6.77 1.84
N SER A 227 -7.88 5.91 0.85
CA SER A 227 -8.79 5.68 -0.28
C SER A 227 -10.11 4.99 0.10
N GLY A 228 -10.18 4.33 1.27
CA GLY A 228 -11.45 3.82 1.82
C GLY A 228 -12.50 4.91 2.04
N TRP A 229 -12.05 6.13 2.37
CA TRP A 229 -12.89 7.29 2.71
C TRP A 229 -13.21 8.20 1.54
N MET A 230 -12.62 7.94 0.38
CA MET A 230 -12.85 8.66 -0.86
C MET A 230 -14.18 8.22 -1.50
N LYS A 231 -14.91 9.18 -2.10
CA LYS A 231 -16.12 8.90 -2.90
C LYS A 231 -15.73 8.54 -4.34
N ALA A 232 -16.22 7.44 -4.90
CA ALA A 232 -16.06 7.19 -6.33
C ALA A 232 -16.78 8.30 -7.12
N MET A 233 -16.12 8.88 -8.12
CA MET A 233 -16.65 10.02 -8.89
C MET A 233 -17.96 9.68 -9.63
N SER A 234 -18.22 8.40 -9.91
CA SER A 234 -19.44 7.89 -10.56
C SER A 234 -20.65 7.74 -9.64
N GLN A 235 -20.51 7.86 -8.31
CA GLN A 235 -21.63 7.75 -7.36
C GLN A 235 -22.19 9.12 -6.95
N ALA A 236 -22.20 10.07 -7.88
CA ALA A 236 -22.99 11.27 -7.75
C ALA A 236 -24.47 10.90 -7.99
N THR A 237 -25.29 11.13 -6.97
CA THR A 237 -26.76 11.06 -6.91
C THR A 237 -27.36 9.73 -6.42
N ASN A 238 -27.99 9.83 -5.24
CA ASN A 238 -28.90 8.88 -4.59
C ASN A 238 -28.32 7.53 -4.13
N LEU A 239 -28.11 7.43 -2.81
CA LEU A 239 -27.98 6.17 -2.06
C LEU A 239 -29.34 5.45 -1.99
N ASP A 240 -30.01 5.28 -3.12
CA ASP A 240 -31.12 4.34 -3.23
C ASP A 240 -30.51 2.95 -3.40
N PHE A 241 -30.25 2.29 -2.27
CA PHE A 241 -29.92 0.86 -2.19
C PHE A 241 -31.15 -0.01 -2.53
N THR A 242 -31.93 0.37 -3.54
CA THR A 242 -33.04 -0.41 -4.08
C THR A 242 -32.49 -1.41 -5.08
N GLN A 243 -32.78 -2.70 -4.86
CA GLN A 243 -32.67 -3.95 -5.67
C GLN A 243 -31.70 -4.07 -6.88
N ASN A 244 -31.29 -3.00 -7.55
CA ASN A 244 -30.37 -2.98 -8.68
C ASN A 244 -29.05 -2.31 -8.27
N TYR A 245 -28.24 -2.98 -7.45
CA TYR A 245 -26.83 -2.61 -7.29
C TYR A 245 -26.11 -2.91 -8.62
N GLU A 246 -26.24 -2.04 -9.62
CA GLU A 246 -25.50 -2.13 -10.87
C GLU A 246 -24.06 -1.70 -10.63
N CYS A 247 -23.14 -2.62 -10.90
CA CYS A 247 -21.73 -2.38 -10.77
C CYS A 247 -21.07 -3.17 -11.91
N GLU A 248 -20.40 -2.43 -12.78
CA GLU A 248 -19.87 -2.92 -14.06
C GLU A 248 -18.52 -3.65 -13.89
N HIS A 249 -17.82 -3.43 -12.77
CA HIS A 249 -16.47 -3.96 -12.49
C HIS A 249 -16.29 -4.45 -11.04
N CYS A 250 -17.26 -5.18 -10.49
CA CYS A 250 -17.32 -5.51 -9.06
C CYS A 250 -16.16 -6.37 -8.55
N GLU A 251 -15.58 -7.19 -9.42
CA GLU A 251 -14.40 -7.99 -9.12
C GLU A 251 -13.19 -7.14 -8.77
N THR A 252 -13.13 -5.92 -9.31
CA THR A 252 -12.03 -4.96 -9.11
C THR A 252 -12.45 -3.76 -8.27
N ALA A 253 -13.68 -3.73 -7.76
CA ALA A 253 -14.19 -2.63 -6.94
C ALA A 253 -13.58 -2.65 -5.52
N ARG A 254 -13.79 -1.54 -4.78
CA ARG A 254 -13.11 -1.26 -3.50
C ARG A 254 -13.15 -2.41 -2.50
N GLY A 255 -14.29 -3.06 -2.30
CA GLY A 255 -14.40 -4.16 -1.33
C GLY A 255 -13.57 -5.38 -1.72
N SER A 256 -13.52 -5.70 -3.01
CA SER A 256 -12.69 -6.79 -3.54
C SER A 256 -11.21 -6.46 -3.41
N MET A 257 -10.81 -5.22 -3.75
CA MET A 257 -9.44 -4.73 -3.51
C MET A 257 -9.09 -4.73 -2.03
N PHE A 258 -10.04 -4.39 -1.16
CA PHE A 258 -9.82 -4.36 0.28
C PHE A 258 -9.46 -5.74 0.81
N TYR A 259 -10.17 -6.79 0.41
CA TYR A 259 -9.77 -8.16 0.73
C TYR A 259 -8.39 -8.48 0.13
N TYR A 260 -8.24 -8.29 -1.18
CA TYR A 260 -7.07 -8.75 -1.93
C TYR A 260 -5.78 -8.12 -1.40
N ILE A 261 -5.74 -6.80 -1.19
CA ILE A 261 -4.56 -6.09 -0.71
C ILE A 261 -4.13 -6.57 0.68
N HIS A 262 -5.08 -6.84 1.59
CA HIS A 262 -4.75 -7.35 2.91
C HIS A 262 -4.27 -8.81 2.86
N GLN A 263 -4.88 -9.65 2.02
CA GLN A 263 -4.41 -11.03 1.83
C GLN A 263 -3.00 -11.06 1.24
N GLN A 264 -2.73 -10.26 0.20
CA GLN A 264 -1.41 -10.13 -0.41
C GLN A 264 -0.36 -9.62 0.58
N LEU A 265 -0.71 -8.60 1.39
CA LEU A 265 0.18 -8.08 2.43
C LEU A 265 0.48 -9.14 3.51
N LEU A 266 -0.52 -9.92 3.91
CA LEU A 266 -0.35 -10.97 4.91
C LEU A 266 0.51 -12.13 4.39
N ALA A 267 0.27 -12.59 3.16
CA ALA A 267 1.12 -13.57 2.49
C ALA A 267 2.57 -13.07 2.39
N ARG A 268 2.75 -11.81 1.99
CA ARG A 268 4.06 -11.17 1.91
C ARG A 268 4.77 -11.07 3.26
N TYR A 269 4.05 -10.75 4.33
CA TYR A 269 4.57 -10.75 5.71
C TYR A 269 4.96 -12.16 6.15
N ASN A 270 4.14 -13.17 5.87
CA ASN A 270 4.45 -14.57 6.18
C ASN A 270 5.69 -15.08 5.43
N LEU A 271 5.95 -14.61 4.21
CA LEU A 271 7.22 -14.88 3.53
C LEU A 271 8.42 -14.28 4.29
N GLU A 272 8.33 -13.07 4.85
CA GLU A 272 9.42 -12.55 5.70
C GLU A 272 9.59 -13.32 7.00
N ARG A 273 8.50 -13.80 7.58
CA ARG A 273 8.55 -14.69 8.75
C ARG A 273 9.36 -15.93 8.41
N LEU A 274 9.03 -16.57 7.29
CA LEU A 274 9.73 -17.76 6.81
C LEU A 274 11.21 -17.47 6.45
N SER A 275 11.52 -16.31 5.87
CA SER A 275 12.89 -15.85 5.62
C SER A 275 13.75 -15.77 6.89
N ASN A 276 13.13 -15.54 8.04
CA ASN A 276 13.78 -15.45 9.35
C ASN A 276 13.50 -16.66 10.26
N ASP A 277 13.04 -17.77 9.67
CA ASP A 277 12.75 -19.05 10.36
C ASP A 277 11.69 -18.92 11.46
N ILE A 278 10.65 -18.14 11.17
CA ILE A 278 9.51 -17.87 12.05
C ILE A 278 8.26 -18.52 11.43
N PRO A 279 7.43 -19.25 12.22
CA PRO A 279 6.16 -19.79 11.75
C PRO A 279 5.25 -18.70 11.21
N THR A 280 4.32 -19.06 10.32
CA THR A 280 3.26 -18.15 9.85
C THR A 280 2.47 -17.56 11.03
N VAL A 281 1.88 -16.40 10.80
CA VAL A 281 1.09 -15.70 11.80
C VAL A 281 -0.06 -16.58 12.30
N LYS A 282 -0.39 -16.48 13.59
CA LYS A 282 -1.52 -17.18 14.20
C LYS A 282 -2.71 -16.23 14.34
N GLU A 283 -3.90 -16.81 14.42
CA GLU A 283 -5.11 -16.06 14.71
C GLU A 283 -5.04 -15.44 16.11
N ILE A 284 -5.39 -14.15 16.21
CA ILE A 284 -5.45 -13.45 17.49
C ILE A 284 -6.70 -13.81 18.29
N GLU A 285 -6.57 -13.90 19.61
CA GLU A 285 -7.70 -13.96 20.54
C GLU A 285 -8.11 -12.55 20.99
N PHE A 286 -9.40 -12.20 20.90
CA PHE A 286 -9.91 -10.92 21.42
C PHE A 286 -10.02 -10.89 22.96
N THR A 287 -9.69 -11.98 23.66
CA THR A 287 -9.66 -12.05 25.13
C THR A 287 -8.35 -11.52 25.68
N ARG A 288 -7.22 -11.88 25.06
CA ARG A 288 -5.89 -11.55 25.54
C ARG A 288 -4.90 -11.44 24.39
N VAL A 289 -4.01 -10.44 24.49
CA VAL A 289 -2.93 -10.23 23.52
C VAL A 289 -1.59 -10.57 24.15
N HIS A 290 -0.91 -11.56 23.59
CA HIS A 290 0.36 -12.06 24.12
C HIS A 290 1.58 -11.30 23.64
N VAL A 291 1.48 -10.51 22.57
CA VAL A 291 2.60 -9.76 22.02
C VAL A 291 2.72 -8.40 22.72
N PRO A 292 3.91 -7.92 23.15
CA PRO A 292 4.11 -6.54 23.58
C PRO A 292 4.49 -5.65 22.38
N PHE A 293 4.21 -4.35 22.46
CA PHE A 293 4.65 -3.42 21.43
C PHE A 293 4.83 -1.99 21.96
N LYS A 294 5.99 -1.36 21.72
CA LYS A 294 6.17 0.10 21.81
C LYS A 294 7.03 0.58 20.65
N SER A 295 6.55 1.58 19.92
CA SER A 295 7.21 2.03 18.69
C SER A 295 8.36 3.01 18.89
N HIS A 296 8.47 3.64 20.08
CA HIS A 296 9.34 4.80 20.34
C HIS A 296 9.11 5.97 19.38
N LEU A 297 7.88 6.08 18.87
CA LEU A 297 7.41 7.23 18.13
C LEU A 297 6.64 8.16 19.07
N SER A 298 6.54 9.42 18.70
CA SER A 298 5.82 10.44 19.45
C SER A 298 4.93 11.25 18.53
N TYR A 299 3.84 11.75 19.08
CA TYR A 299 3.06 12.78 18.44
C TYR A 299 3.83 14.10 18.34
N PRO A 300 3.42 14.99 17.41
CA PRO A 300 4.01 16.33 17.28
C PRO A 300 3.93 17.18 18.55
N ASN A 301 3.00 16.87 19.47
CA ASN A 301 2.89 17.54 20.77
C ASN A 301 3.82 16.96 21.85
N GLY A 302 4.66 15.98 21.52
CA GLY A 302 5.64 15.37 22.42
C GLY A 302 5.11 14.18 23.23
N LEU A 303 3.81 13.87 23.17
CA LEU A 303 3.28 12.66 23.81
C LEU A 303 3.75 11.40 23.06
N GLU A 304 4.12 10.35 23.78
CA GLU A 304 4.49 9.08 23.18
C GLU A 304 3.26 8.39 22.55
N ILE A 305 3.44 7.72 21.41
CA ILE A 305 2.36 6.89 20.86
C ILE A 305 2.20 5.66 21.75
N THR A 306 0.98 5.44 22.23
CA THR A 306 0.69 4.36 23.17
C THR A 306 1.06 3.00 22.59
N GLY A 307 1.71 2.18 23.42
CA GLY A 307 2.00 0.78 23.17
C GLY A 307 1.22 -0.15 24.10
N ARG A 308 1.55 -1.43 24.07
CA ARG A 308 0.90 -2.47 24.87
C ARG A 308 1.92 -3.33 25.59
N SER A 309 1.62 -3.71 26.84
CA SER A 309 2.43 -4.66 27.61
C SER A 309 2.26 -6.10 27.12
N PHE A 310 3.18 -6.97 27.53
CA PHE A 310 3.03 -8.42 27.36
C PHE A 310 1.77 -8.91 28.10
N ASN A 311 1.06 -9.89 27.54
CA ASN A 311 -0.15 -10.49 28.13
C ASN A 311 -1.25 -9.48 28.53
N TYR A 312 -1.61 -8.58 27.61
CA TYR A 312 -2.64 -7.57 27.84
C TYR A 312 -4.05 -8.18 27.83
N ASP A 313 -4.79 -8.04 28.93
CA ASP A 313 -6.13 -8.61 29.10
C ASP A 313 -7.21 -7.65 28.61
N LEU A 314 -7.88 -8.00 27.51
CA LEU A 314 -8.87 -7.15 26.87
C LEU A 314 -10.24 -7.20 27.55
N THR A 315 -10.54 -8.32 28.23
CA THR A 315 -11.84 -8.53 28.87
C THR A 315 -12.04 -7.62 30.06
N ARG A 316 -10.95 -7.30 30.78
CA ARG A 316 -10.97 -6.40 31.94
C ARG A 316 -10.86 -4.93 31.56
N GLU A 317 -10.00 -4.61 30.60
CA GLU A 317 -9.67 -3.22 30.26
C GLU A 317 -10.71 -2.56 29.35
N LYS A 318 -11.40 -3.34 28.50
CA LYS A 318 -12.30 -2.81 27.44
C LYS A 318 -13.53 -3.70 27.21
N GLU A 319 -14.20 -4.16 28.27
CA GLU A 319 -15.29 -5.15 28.21
C GLU A 319 -16.40 -4.83 27.18
N ASP A 320 -16.92 -3.60 27.16
CA ASP A 320 -18.00 -3.22 26.25
C ASP A 320 -17.55 -3.21 24.78
N LEU A 321 -16.33 -2.73 24.52
CA LEU A 321 -15.75 -2.75 23.18
C LEU A 321 -15.45 -4.18 22.73
N PHE A 322 -14.96 -5.03 23.62
CA PHE A 322 -14.78 -6.46 23.38
C PHE A 322 -16.10 -7.12 22.94
N LYS A 323 -17.18 -6.93 23.70
CA LYS A 323 -18.53 -7.43 23.34
C LYS A 323 -19.01 -6.89 22.00
N THR A 324 -18.72 -5.61 21.72
CA THR A 324 -19.08 -4.96 20.45
C THR A 324 -18.35 -5.60 19.27
N VAL A 325 -17.04 -5.85 19.39
CA VAL A 325 -16.22 -6.51 18.35
C VAL A 325 -16.76 -7.91 18.06
N LEU A 326 -17.04 -8.71 19.09
CA LEU A 326 -17.60 -10.06 18.90
C LEU A 326 -19.00 -10.03 18.27
N THR A 327 -19.83 -9.04 18.63
CA THR A 327 -21.16 -8.87 18.03
C THR A 327 -21.05 -8.56 16.54
N ILE A 328 -20.14 -7.67 16.14
CA ILE A 328 -19.88 -7.33 14.75
C ILE A 328 -19.37 -8.55 13.98
N GLU A 329 -18.37 -9.24 14.51
CA GLU A 329 -17.81 -10.45 13.90
C GLU A 329 -18.88 -11.53 13.69
N ARG A 330 -19.70 -11.80 14.70
CA ARG A 330 -20.83 -12.75 14.59
C ARG A 330 -21.80 -12.37 13.49
N ARG A 331 -22.21 -11.10 13.40
CA ARG A 331 -23.13 -10.64 12.34
C ARG A 331 -22.56 -10.83 10.94
N LEU A 332 -21.25 -10.66 10.77
CA LEU A 332 -20.57 -10.90 9.50
C LEU A 332 -20.53 -12.40 9.18
N GLN A 333 -20.24 -13.26 10.18
CA GLN A 333 -20.30 -14.71 10.03
C GLN A 333 -21.71 -15.19 9.65
N ASP A 334 -22.75 -14.71 10.34
CA ASP A 334 -24.15 -15.06 10.06
C ASP A 334 -24.56 -14.65 8.64
N ALA A 335 -24.10 -13.49 8.16
CA ALA A 335 -24.35 -13.05 6.79
C ALA A 335 -23.68 -13.97 5.76
N ILE A 336 -22.40 -14.33 5.97
CA ILE A 336 -21.67 -15.25 5.10
C ILE A 336 -22.31 -16.64 5.08
N ASP A 337 -22.70 -17.16 6.25
CA ASP A 337 -23.26 -18.52 6.37
C ASP A 337 -24.67 -18.62 5.79
N SER A 338 -25.51 -17.60 6.02
CA SER A 338 -26.85 -17.55 5.41
C SER A 338 -26.80 -17.27 3.90
N GLY A 339 -25.71 -16.69 3.43
CA GLY A 339 -25.54 -16.26 2.04
C GLY A 339 -26.21 -14.93 1.71
N PHE A 340 -26.69 -14.19 2.72
CA PHE A 340 -27.38 -12.92 2.52
C PHE A 340 -26.88 -11.82 3.46
N ALA A 341 -26.71 -10.62 2.92
CA ALA A 341 -26.49 -9.40 3.68
C ALA A 341 -27.78 -8.57 3.77
N ILE A 342 -28.03 -7.93 4.92
CA ILE A 342 -29.27 -7.20 5.21
C ILE A 342 -29.06 -5.70 4.95
N SER A 343 -29.81 -5.11 4.02
CA SER A 343 -29.76 -3.68 3.74
C SER A 343 -30.40 -2.83 4.86
N THR A 344 -30.25 -1.50 4.80
CA THR A 344 -30.93 -0.58 5.74
C THR A 344 -32.45 -0.66 5.70
N GLN A 345 -33.04 -1.14 4.59
CA GLN A 345 -34.47 -1.34 4.40
C GLN A 345 -34.95 -2.74 4.84
N GLY A 346 -34.03 -3.63 5.25
CA GLY A 346 -34.34 -5.01 5.61
C GLY A 346 -34.35 -6.00 4.43
N SER A 347 -33.97 -5.56 3.22
CA SER A 347 -33.85 -6.45 2.06
C SER A 347 -32.66 -7.40 2.21
N LEU A 348 -32.83 -8.65 1.78
CA LEU A 348 -31.75 -9.64 1.72
C LEU A 348 -31.03 -9.55 0.37
N LEU A 349 -29.72 -9.28 0.40
CA LEU A 349 -28.86 -9.17 -0.76
C LEU A 349 -27.93 -10.38 -0.82
N ALA A 350 -27.94 -11.10 -1.94
CA ALA A 350 -27.16 -12.33 -2.08
C ALA A 350 -25.64 -12.05 -2.05
N LEU A 351 -24.91 -12.75 -1.18
CA LEU A 351 -23.46 -12.70 -1.10
C LEU A 351 -22.78 -13.72 -2.04
N TYR A 352 -23.47 -14.78 -2.43
CA TYR A 352 -22.96 -15.80 -3.36
C TYR A 352 -23.35 -15.45 -4.79
N ASP A 353 -22.79 -14.33 -5.24
CA ASP A 353 -22.97 -13.73 -6.56
C ASP A 353 -21.63 -13.10 -6.99
N ARG A 354 -21.48 -12.78 -8.28
CA ARG A 354 -20.33 -12.08 -8.88
C ARG A 354 -19.94 -10.81 -8.11
N LYS A 355 -20.93 -10.10 -7.53
CA LYS A 355 -20.73 -8.85 -6.77
C LYS A 355 -20.47 -9.08 -5.27
N GLY A 356 -20.56 -10.33 -4.82
CA GLY A 356 -20.55 -10.75 -3.43
C GLY A 356 -19.32 -10.33 -2.65
N LEU A 357 -18.12 -10.55 -3.21
CA LEU A 357 -16.86 -10.21 -2.57
C LEU A 357 -16.73 -8.69 -2.32
N ASN A 358 -17.15 -7.86 -3.27
CA ASN A 358 -17.14 -6.41 -3.11
C ASN A 358 -18.08 -5.95 -2.01
N MET A 359 -19.28 -6.54 -1.95
CA MET A 359 -20.23 -6.25 -0.88
C MET A 359 -19.69 -6.71 0.49
N LEU A 360 -19.13 -7.91 0.57
CA LEU A 360 -18.50 -8.43 1.79
C LEU A 360 -17.34 -7.54 2.25
N GLY A 361 -16.45 -7.16 1.35
CA GLY A 361 -15.36 -6.24 1.64
C GLY A 361 -15.85 -4.89 2.16
N SER A 362 -16.93 -4.36 1.58
CA SER A 362 -17.51 -3.08 2.00
C SER A 362 -18.14 -3.12 3.40
N ILE A 363 -18.82 -4.23 3.77
CA ILE A 363 -19.40 -4.38 5.12
C ILE A 363 -18.34 -4.71 6.19
N VAL A 364 -17.25 -5.40 5.83
CA VAL A 364 -16.11 -5.66 6.74
C VAL A 364 -15.28 -4.40 6.95
N GLU A 365 -14.97 -3.65 5.87
CA GLU A 365 -14.24 -2.38 5.94
C GLU A 365 -15.02 -1.36 6.79
N GLY A 366 -16.35 -1.29 6.60
CA GLY A 366 -17.26 -0.46 7.38
C GLY A 366 -17.12 1.05 7.11
N THR A 367 -16.68 1.41 5.90
CA THR A 367 -16.65 2.79 5.40
C THR A 367 -18.03 3.22 4.89
N GLY A 368 -18.14 4.44 4.34
CA GLY A 368 -19.40 4.95 3.76
C GLY A 368 -19.96 4.15 2.57
N LYS A 369 -19.27 3.09 2.14
CA LYS A 369 -19.66 2.15 1.07
C LYS A 369 -20.41 0.91 1.60
N SER A 370 -20.45 0.72 2.92
CA SER A 370 -21.22 -0.37 3.54
C SER A 370 -22.72 -0.21 3.26
N ILE A 371 -23.38 -1.29 2.89
CA ILE A 371 -24.84 -1.32 2.60
C ILE A 371 -25.71 -1.14 3.85
N ASN A 372 -25.15 -1.38 5.05
CA ASN A 372 -25.85 -1.22 6.32
C ASN A 372 -24.86 -0.99 7.46
N PRO A 373 -24.23 0.20 7.52
CA PRO A 373 -23.20 0.51 8.51
C PRO A 373 -23.75 0.51 9.94
N ARG A 374 -25.07 0.71 10.13
CA ARG A 374 -25.72 0.61 11.44
C ARG A 374 -25.71 -0.83 11.98
N TYR A 375 -25.90 -1.81 11.11
CA TYR A 375 -25.96 -3.22 11.51
C TYR A 375 -24.56 -3.87 11.54
N TYR A 376 -23.76 -3.67 10.49
CA TYR A 376 -22.44 -4.31 10.36
C TYR A 376 -21.30 -3.55 11.03
N GLY A 377 -21.45 -2.25 11.32
CA GLY A 377 -20.38 -1.45 11.92
C GLY A 377 -19.11 -1.41 11.06
N SER A 378 -17.94 -1.39 11.72
CA SER A 378 -16.62 -1.54 11.10
C SER A 378 -15.77 -2.45 11.98
N LEU A 379 -15.57 -3.70 11.55
CA LEU A 379 -14.82 -4.69 12.33
C LEU A 379 -13.38 -4.23 12.52
N GLN A 380 -12.71 -3.79 11.45
CA GLN A 380 -11.32 -3.35 11.54
C GLN A 380 -11.13 -2.13 12.46
N ALA A 381 -12.05 -1.15 12.46
CA ALA A 381 -11.90 0.04 13.30
C ALA A 381 -12.08 -0.31 14.78
N ALA A 382 -13.12 -1.10 15.10
CA ALA A 382 -13.37 -1.55 16.46
C ALA A 382 -12.23 -2.48 16.97
N ALA A 383 -11.72 -3.37 16.12
CA ALA A 383 -10.61 -4.25 16.47
C ALA A 383 -9.30 -3.48 16.72
N ARG A 384 -8.97 -2.48 15.90
CA ARG A 384 -7.77 -1.62 16.12
C ARG A 384 -7.80 -0.93 17.48
N GLU A 385 -8.95 -0.35 17.85
CA GLU A 385 -9.09 0.33 19.13
C GLU A 385 -9.07 -0.65 20.33
N LEU A 386 -9.65 -1.84 20.16
CA LEU A 386 -9.60 -2.89 21.17
C LEU A 386 -8.16 -3.37 21.40
N LEU A 387 -7.47 -3.76 20.33
CA LEU A 387 -6.16 -4.43 20.36
C LEU A 387 -4.98 -3.49 20.64
N GLY A 388 -5.15 -2.19 20.37
CA GLY A 388 -4.05 -1.23 20.35
C GLY A 388 -3.50 -0.80 21.71
N GLY A 389 -4.23 -1.06 22.81
CA GLY A 389 -3.80 -0.67 24.15
C GLY A 389 -3.90 0.83 24.46
N ALA A 390 -4.55 1.63 23.59
CA ALA A 390 -4.82 3.04 23.84
C ALA A 390 -5.65 3.24 25.12
N PRO A 391 -5.30 4.21 26.00
CA PRO A 391 -6.06 4.49 27.21
C PRO A 391 -7.43 5.09 26.87
N TYR A 392 -8.37 4.95 27.79
CA TYR A 392 -9.65 5.64 27.67
C TYR A 392 -9.47 7.16 27.76
N THR A 393 -10.11 7.89 26.84
CA THR A 393 -10.17 9.35 26.85
C THR A 393 -11.62 9.81 26.98
N LYS A 394 -11.89 10.74 27.90
CA LYS A 394 -13.25 11.23 28.17
C LYS A 394 -13.88 11.95 26.97
N HIS A 395 -13.07 12.63 26.16
CA HIS A 395 -13.53 13.42 25.02
C HIS A 395 -12.89 12.91 23.72
N PHE A 396 -13.72 12.66 22.70
CA PHE A 396 -13.26 12.15 21.40
C PHE A 396 -12.38 13.14 20.63
N TRP A 397 -12.35 14.43 21.01
CA TRP A 397 -11.43 15.43 20.44
C TRP A 397 -10.02 15.36 21.01
N GLU A 398 -9.81 14.66 22.14
CA GLU A 398 -8.50 14.47 22.77
C GLU A 398 -8.14 12.99 22.84
N PRO A 399 -8.11 12.26 21.70
CA PRO A 399 -7.77 10.85 21.70
C PRO A 399 -6.25 10.67 21.93
N LEU A 400 -5.88 9.50 22.44
CA LEU A 400 -4.50 9.04 22.54
C LEU A 400 -4.35 7.72 21.77
N PRO A 401 -4.44 7.76 20.42
CA PRO A 401 -4.50 6.56 19.62
C PRO A 401 -3.29 5.63 19.85
N SER A 402 -3.50 4.36 19.58
CA SER A 402 -2.39 3.42 19.46
C SER A 402 -1.78 3.46 18.05
N ASN A 403 -0.66 2.76 17.87
CA ASN A 403 -0.07 2.57 16.54
C ASN A 403 -1.05 1.89 15.56
N LEU A 404 -1.96 1.03 16.03
CA LEU A 404 -2.96 0.33 15.21
C LEU A 404 -4.04 1.26 14.65
N GLU A 405 -4.29 2.40 15.28
CA GLU A 405 -5.34 3.34 14.89
C GLU A 405 -4.85 4.42 13.92
N ILE A 406 -3.54 4.45 13.65
CA ILE A 406 -2.91 5.42 12.77
C ILE A 406 -2.33 4.65 11.58
N TYR A 407 -2.89 4.87 10.38
CA TYR A 407 -2.45 4.13 9.18
C TYR A 407 -0.94 4.32 8.86
N HIS A 408 -0.35 5.44 9.27
CA HIS A 408 1.09 5.72 9.10
C HIS A 408 2.00 4.86 9.98
N THR A 409 1.48 4.23 11.04
CA THR A 409 2.28 3.46 12.01
C THR A 409 1.83 2.02 12.17
N THR A 410 0.63 1.66 11.69
CA THR A 410 0.00 0.38 12.00
C THR A 410 0.75 -0.85 11.50
N THR A 411 1.53 -0.76 10.43
CA THR A 411 2.31 -1.89 9.90
C THR A 411 3.46 -2.30 10.82
N ARG A 412 3.81 -1.44 11.81
CA ARG A 412 4.90 -1.69 12.76
C ARG A 412 4.52 -2.66 13.88
N ASP A 413 3.23 -2.71 14.22
CA ASP A 413 2.73 -3.53 15.34
C ASP A 413 2.46 -4.96 14.83
N PRO A 414 3.09 -6.01 15.40
CA PRO A 414 2.85 -7.39 14.97
C PRO A 414 1.37 -7.80 15.05
N VAL A 415 0.61 -7.24 15.98
CA VAL A 415 -0.83 -7.52 16.15
C VAL A 415 -1.68 -7.03 14.98
N PHE A 416 -1.17 -6.09 14.19
CA PHE A 416 -1.79 -5.74 12.92
C PHE A 416 -1.97 -6.98 12.03
N TYR A 417 -0.93 -7.81 11.92
CA TYR A 417 -0.94 -8.98 11.06
C TYR A 417 -1.76 -10.12 11.67
N GLU A 418 -1.73 -10.30 13.00
CA GLU A 418 -2.57 -11.30 13.70
C GLU A 418 -4.07 -10.94 13.59
N MET A 419 -4.40 -9.64 13.67
CA MET A 419 -5.75 -9.13 13.43
C MET A 419 -6.21 -9.41 11.99
N TRP A 420 -5.34 -9.16 11.01
CA TRP A 420 -5.69 -9.42 9.61
C TRP A 420 -5.83 -10.90 9.29
N GLU A 421 -5.05 -11.79 9.91
CA GLU A 421 -5.26 -13.24 9.80
C GLU A 421 -6.68 -13.63 10.23
N ARG A 422 -7.17 -13.08 11.35
CA ARG A 422 -8.55 -13.30 11.82
C ARG A 422 -9.59 -12.72 10.87
N ILE A 423 -9.41 -11.49 10.38
CA ILE A 423 -10.36 -10.84 9.46
C ILE A 423 -10.40 -11.58 8.10
N ILE A 424 -9.24 -12.00 7.57
CA ILE A 424 -9.14 -12.73 6.29
C ILE A 424 -9.88 -14.07 6.35
N ARG A 425 -9.97 -14.71 7.53
CA ARG A 425 -10.77 -15.94 7.69
C ARG A 425 -12.25 -15.76 7.40
N LEU A 426 -12.81 -14.56 7.54
CA LEU A 426 -14.18 -14.26 7.09
C LEU A 426 -14.30 -14.38 5.57
N PHE A 427 -13.31 -13.88 4.83
CA PHE A 427 -13.29 -14.00 3.37
C PHE A 427 -13.00 -15.43 2.93
N LYS A 428 -12.07 -16.14 3.58
CA LYS A 428 -11.83 -17.57 3.32
C LYS A 428 -13.09 -18.40 3.52
N ARG A 429 -13.87 -18.12 4.57
CA ARG A 429 -15.16 -18.77 4.83
C ARG A 429 -16.13 -18.60 3.66
N TRP A 430 -16.18 -17.42 3.05
CA TRP A 430 -16.98 -17.15 1.85
C TRP A 430 -16.39 -17.87 0.62
N GLN A 431 -15.08 -17.83 0.42
CA GLN A 431 -14.40 -18.50 -0.71
C GLN A 431 -14.53 -20.03 -0.67
N ASP A 432 -14.48 -20.64 0.51
CA ASP A 432 -14.64 -22.09 0.69
C ASP A 432 -16.08 -22.54 0.46
N ALA A 433 -17.04 -21.61 0.50
CA ALA A 433 -18.44 -21.84 0.13
C ALA A 433 -18.71 -21.59 -1.36
N LEU A 434 -17.71 -21.17 -2.15
CA LEU A 434 -17.82 -21.12 -3.62
C LEU A 434 -17.51 -22.49 -4.23
N PRO A 435 -18.05 -22.78 -5.44
CA PRO A 435 -17.59 -23.89 -6.25
C PRO A 435 -16.09 -23.78 -6.49
N SER A 436 -15.39 -24.92 -6.45
CA SER A 436 -14.01 -25.00 -6.92
C SER A 436 -13.95 -24.67 -8.42
N TYR A 437 -12.84 -24.08 -8.85
CA TYR A 437 -12.51 -24.05 -10.26
C TYR A 437 -12.27 -25.46 -10.77
N THR A 438 -12.88 -25.80 -11.91
CA THR A 438 -12.62 -27.05 -12.62
C THR A 438 -11.55 -26.85 -13.69
N LYS A 439 -11.13 -27.94 -14.33
CA LYS A 439 -10.22 -27.88 -15.48
C LYS A 439 -10.74 -26.96 -16.59
N GLU A 440 -12.04 -27.02 -16.87
CA GLU A 440 -12.70 -26.25 -17.93
C GLU A 440 -12.72 -24.75 -17.65
N ASP A 441 -12.72 -24.35 -16.37
CA ASP A 441 -12.65 -22.94 -15.97
C ASP A 441 -11.25 -22.32 -16.22
N ILE A 442 -10.21 -23.16 -16.19
CA ILE A 442 -8.80 -22.74 -16.20
C ILE A 442 -8.13 -22.96 -17.56
N ILE A 443 -8.47 -24.05 -18.27
CA ILE A 443 -7.79 -24.44 -19.50
C ILE A 443 -7.94 -23.37 -20.59
N LEU A 444 -6.83 -23.07 -21.27
CA LEU A 444 -6.80 -22.25 -22.47
C LEU A 444 -6.45 -23.14 -23.67
N PRO A 445 -7.45 -23.65 -24.42
CA PRO A 445 -7.22 -24.62 -25.48
C PRO A 445 -6.26 -24.10 -26.55
N GLY A 446 -5.25 -24.93 -26.87
CA GLY A 446 -4.21 -24.64 -27.86
C GLY A 446 -3.09 -23.74 -27.35
N VAL A 447 -2.98 -23.47 -26.05
CA VAL A 447 -1.87 -22.69 -25.46
C VAL A 447 -1.14 -23.53 -24.43
N THR A 448 0.18 -23.64 -24.57
CA THR A 448 1.06 -24.38 -23.66
C THR A 448 2.19 -23.50 -23.15
N VAL A 449 2.38 -23.42 -21.83
CA VAL A 449 3.54 -22.79 -21.20
C VAL A 449 4.65 -23.84 -21.10
N GLU A 450 5.58 -23.83 -22.05
CA GLU A 450 6.65 -24.84 -22.15
C GLU A 450 7.68 -24.68 -21.04
N SER A 451 8.15 -23.45 -20.81
CA SER A 451 9.16 -23.18 -19.78
C SER A 451 9.07 -21.76 -19.22
N VAL A 452 9.47 -21.65 -17.95
CA VAL A 452 9.62 -20.38 -17.23
C VAL A 452 11.00 -20.40 -16.58
N LYS A 453 11.82 -19.37 -16.84
CA LYS A 453 13.17 -19.26 -16.29
C LYS A 453 13.40 -17.89 -15.69
N PHE A 454 13.82 -17.85 -14.44
CA PHE A 454 14.21 -16.63 -13.74
C PHE A 454 15.73 -16.48 -13.75
N ASP A 455 16.20 -15.23 -13.88
CA ASP A 455 17.56 -14.88 -13.50
C ASP A 455 17.75 -15.03 -11.97
N LYS A 456 18.99 -14.88 -11.50
CA LYS A 456 19.31 -14.97 -10.08
C LYS A 456 18.56 -13.89 -9.27
N LEU A 457 17.62 -14.31 -8.43
CA LEU A 457 16.90 -13.43 -7.50
C LEU A 457 17.77 -13.11 -6.29
N THR A 458 18.11 -11.84 -6.09
CA THR A 458 19.04 -11.42 -5.04
C THR A 458 18.50 -10.22 -4.28
N THR A 459 18.44 -10.35 -2.96
CA THR A 459 18.08 -9.29 -2.02
C THR A 459 19.29 -8.80 -1.24
N TYR A 460 19.25 -7.54 -0.83
CA TYR A 460 20.30 -6.87 -0.07
C TYR A 460 19.70 -5.74 0.77
N CYS A 461 20.53 -5.03 1.53
CA CYS A 461 20.12 -3.83 2.26
C CYS A 461 20.89 -2.61 1.75
N ASP A 462 20.21 -1.49 1.57
CA ASP A 462 20.83 -0.20 1.24
C ASP A 462 20.46 0.91 2.22
N LYS A 463 21.27 1.97 2.23
CA LYS A 463 21.00 3.18 3.01
C LYS A 463 20.07 4.09 2.25
N PHE A 464 18.99 4.49 2.91
CA PHE A 464 18.01 5.44 2.40
C PHE A 464 18.01 6.72 3.26
N MET A 465 18.10 7.88 2.60
CA MET A 465 18.09 9.18 3.26
C MET A 465 16.66 9.73 3.30
N VAL A 466 16.21 10.15 4.48
CA VAL A 466 14.92 10.83 4.67
C VAL A 466 15.19 12.25 5.16
N ASP A 467 14.58 13.24 4.50
CA ASP A 467 14.61 14.61 4.97
C ASP A 467 13.66 14.77 6.17
N ILE A 468 14.20 15.19 7.32
CA ILE A 468 13.45 15.37 8.57
C ILE A 468 13.46 16.83 9.03
N ASP A 469 13.75 17.76 8.12
CA ASP A 469 13.78 19.20 8.39
C ASP A 469 12.44 19.70 8.96
N SER A 470 11.32 19.12 8.48
CA SER A 470 9.95 19.44 8.93
C SER A 470 9.64 19.07 10.38
N ALA A 471 10.49 18.26 11.04
CA ALA A 471 10.43 17.99 12.48
C ALA A 471 11.22 19.00 13.32
N THR A 472 11.96 19.92 12.69
CA THR A 472 12.78 20.94 13.35
C THR A 472 12.19 22.33 13.16
N THR A 473 12.22 23.15 14.20
CA THR A 473 11.71 24.52 14.12
C THR A 473 12.83 25.49 13.78
N VAL A 474 12.59 26.38 12.82
CA VAL A 474 13.46 27.53 12.54
C VAL A 474 12.91 28.75 13.30
N PRO A 475 13.67 29.32 14.26
CA PRO A 475 13.27 30.54 14.93
C PRO A 475 13.14 31.71 13.95
N HIS A 476 12.23 32.64 14.26
CA HIS A 476 12.05 33.85 13.46
C HIS A 476 13.34 34.70 13.41
N GLY A 477 13.69 35.21 12.23
CA GLY A 477 14.91 35.99 11.97
C GLY A 477 16.16 35.14 11.65
N LYS A 478 16.03 33.81 11.62
CA LYS A 478 17.11 32.85 11.27
C LYS A 478 16.83 32.09 9.97
N GLU A 479 15.82 32.50 9.20
CA GLU A 479 15.34 31.81 7.99
C GLU A 479 16.40 31.75 6.88
N ASN A 480 17.35 32.69 6.87
CA ASN A 480 18.44 32.75 5.89
C ASN A 480 19.62 31.80 6.22
N GLN A 481 19.60 31.10 7.36
CA GLN A 481 20.64 30.14 7.74
C GLN A 481 20.21 28.72 7.36
N HIS A 482 20.84 28.17 6.33
CA HIS A 482 20.46 26.87 5.79
C HIS A 482 21.08 25.72 6.59
N VAL A 483 20.32 25.17 7.52
CA VAL A 483 20.67 23.91 8.19
C VAL A 483 19.81 22.81 7.59
N LYS A 484 20.43 21.77 7.03
CA LYS A 484 19.73 20.60 6.51
C LYS A 484 19.96 19.42 7.45
N ILE A 485 18.89 18.74 7.84
CA ILE A 485 18.98 17.56 8.70
C ILE A 485 18.24 16.41 8.06
N MET A 486 18.96 15.32 7.84
CA MET A 486 18.44 14.08 7.28
C MET A 486 18.67 12.94 8.28
N THR A 487 17.93 11.86 8.08
CA THR A 487 18.21 10.59 8.74
C THR A 487 18.54 9.51 7.72
N ALA A 488 19.48 8.63 8.04
CA ALA A 488 19.81 7.46 7.24
C ALA A 488 19.14 6.21 7.85
N ILE A 489 18.37 5.47 7.06
CA ILE A 489 17.69 4.23 7.46
C ILE A 489 18.18 3.12 6.54
N ASP A 490 18.52 1.96 7.10
CA ASP A 490 18.83 0.77 6.31
C ASP A 490 17.51 0.12 5.85
N ARG A 491 17.30 -0.08 4.54
CA ARG A 491 16.08 -0.65 3.96
C ARG A 491 16.41 -1.85 3.08
N ILE A 492 15.55 -2.85 3.10
CA ILE A 492 15.70 -4.01 2.21
C ILE A 492 15.42 -3.60 0.76
N ASN A 493 16.14 -4.22 -0.17
CA ASN A 493 15.99 -4.04 -1.61
C ASN A 493 16.33 -5.33 -2.36
N HIS A 494 16.12 -5.35 -3.68
CA HIS A 494 16.53 -6.44 -4.55
C HIS A 494 17.22 -5.94 -5.81
N LYS A 495 18.10 -6.78 -6.37
CA LYS A 495 18.67 -6.51 -7.70
C LYS A 495 17.58 -6.68 -8.76
N PRO A 496 17.58 -5.87 -9.83
CA PRO A 496 16.69 -6.08 -10.96
C PRO A 496 16.89 -7.48 -11.53
N TYR A 497 15.80 -8.18 -11.80
CA TYR A 497 15.80 -9.49 -12.43
C TYR A 497 14.90 -9.50 -13.66
N THR A 498 15.16 -10.46 -14.55
CA THR A 498 14.34 -10.76 -15.72
C THR A 498 13.85 -12.20 -15.61
N PHE A 499 12.67 -12.47 -16.15
CA PHE A 499 12.22 -13.84 -16.38
C PHE A 499 11.75 -14.04 -17.81
N LYS A 500 11.96 -15.25 -18.31
CA LYS A 500 11.62 -15.66 -19.67
C LYS A 500 10.55 -16.72 -19.63
N ILE A 501 9.49 -16.53 -20.41
CA ILE A 501 8.40 -17.49 -20.59
C ILE A 501 8.39 -17.91 -22.06
N ILE A 502 8.45 -19.22 -22.30
CA ILE A 502 8.25 -19.80 -23.63
C ILE A 502 6.84 -20.36 -23.68
N ILE A 503 6.03 -19.84 -24.61
CA ILE A 503 4.64 -20.25 -24.83
C ILE A 503 4.53 -20.77 -26.26
N ASN A 504 3.99 -21.96 -26.46
CA ASN A 504 3.58 -22.43 -27.78
C ASN A 504 2.05 -22.31 -27.92
N SER A 505 1.58 -21.83 -29.07
CA SER A 505 0.16 -21.60 -29.32
C SER A 505 -0.27 -22.08 -30.69
N ASP A 506 -1.40 -22.80 -30.77
CA ASP A 506 -1.99 -23.27 -32.03
C ASP A 506 -2.79 -22.15 -32.75
N LYS A 507 -2.94 -20.99 -32.11
CA LYS A 507 -3.70 -19.84 -32.63
C LYS A 507 -3.19 -18.51 -32.12
N THR A 508 -3.54 -17.43 -32.81
CA THR A 508 -3.30 -16.07 -32.32
C THR A 508 -4.37 -15.66 -31.30
N ILE A 509 -3.94 -15.11 -30.15
CA ILE A 509 -4.81 -14.60 -29.09
C ILE A 509 -4.37 -13.18 -28.75
N LYS A 510 -5.24 -12.20 -28.95
CA LYS A 510 -4.98 -10.81 -28.58
C LYS A 510 -5.34 -10.56 -27.12
N GLY A 511 -4.51 -9.79 -26.43
CA GLY A 511 -4.75 -9.37 -25.04
C GLY A 511 -4.70 -10.49 -24.00
N ALA A 512 -4.06 -11.64 -24.29
CA ALA A 512 -3.92 -12.71 -23.31
C ALA A 512 -3.25 -12.19 -22.03
N THR A 513 -3.77 -12.57 -20.87
CA THR A 513 -3.23 -12.11 -19.58
C THR A 513 -2.33 -13.19 -18.99
N VAL A 514 -1.08 -12.81 -18.72
CA VAL A 514 -0.11 -13.64 -17.99
C VAL A 514 -0.10 -13.19 -16.54
N ARG A 515 -0.22 -14.13 -15.60
CA ARG A 515 -0.10 -13.89 -14.16
C ARG A 515 1.01 -14.73 -13.58
N VAL A 516 1.75 -14.15 -12.64
CA VAL A 516 2.88 -14.80 -11.98
C VAL A 516 2.69 -14.67 -10.48
N TYR A 517 2.56 -15.82 -9.80
CA TYR A 517 2.41 -15.91 -8.36
C TYR A 517 3.63 -16.58 -7.74
N SER A 518 4.07 -16.13 -6.57
CA SER A 518 5.15 -16.75 -5.81
C SER A 518 4.71 -17.05 -4.37
N GLY A 519 5.02 -18.25 -3.90
CA GLY A 519 4.67 -18.69 -2.56
C GLY A 519 5.77 -19.57 -1.96
N PRO A 520 5.64 -19.94 -0.68
CA PRO A 520 6.63 -20.78 -0.01
C PRO A 520 6.64 -22.18 -0.64
N LYS A 521 7.83 -22.76 -0.83
CA LYS A 521 7.98 -24.18 -1.22
C LYS A 521 7.84 -25.10 -0.01
N TYR A 522 8.38 -24.67 1.13
CA TYR A 522 8.37 -25.39 2.40
C TYR A 522 7.89 -24.48 3.53
N ASN A 523 7.23 -25.04 4.53
CA ASN A 523 6.88 -24.37 5.77
C ASN A 523 8.10 -24.22 6.70
N TYR A 524 7.91 -23.56 7.84
CA TYR A 524 8.96 -23.32 8.83
C TYR A 524 9.56 -24.61 9.42
N ASP A 525 8.79 -25.69 9.43
CA ASP A 525 9.17 -27.02 9.92
C ASP A 525 9.77 -27.92 8.81
N GLY A 526 9.87 -27.42 7.57
CA GLY A 526 10.37 -28.16 6.42
C GLY A 526 9.33 -28.99 5.67
N SER A 527 8.05 -29.01 6.11
CA SER A 527 6.97 -29.67 5.37
C SER A 527 6.71 -28.98 4.03
N TYR A 528 6.33 -29.74 3.01
CA TYR A 528 6.03 -29.19 1.69
C TYR A 528 4.74 -28.36 1.72
N VAL A 529 4.71 -27.28 0.95
CA VAL A 529 3.50 -26.45 0.82
C VAL A 529 2.75 -26.80 -0.46
N ASN A 530 1.63 -27.51 -0.32
CA ASN A 530 0.71 -27.73 -1.44
C ASN A 530 -0.11 -26.45 -1.71
N ILE A 531 0.05 -25.88 -2.91
CA ILE A 531 -0.65 -24.67 -3.35
C ILE A 531 -2.19 -24.80 -3.32
N LEU A 532 -2.76 -25.98 -3.58
CA LEU A 532 -4.22 -26.19 -3.58
C LEU A 532 -4.84 -25.88 -2.21
N HIS A 533 -4.10 -26.20 -1.14
CA HIS A 533 -4.53 -26.01 0.24
C HIS A 533 -4.00 -24.71 0.87
N ASN A 534 -2.93 -24.13 0.32
CA ASN A 534 -2.22 -22.96 0.87
C ASN A 534 -2.20 -21.78 -0.11
N ARG A 535 -3.18 -21.69 -1.01
CA ARG A 535 -3.31 -20.64 -2.05
C ARG A 535 -3.21 -19.21 -1.52
N ASP A 536 -3.67 -18.99 -0.29
CA ASP A 536 -3.62 -17.69 0.39
C ASP A 536 -2.22 -17.30 0.88
N GLN A 537 -1.23 -18.19 0.79
CA GLN A 537 0.17 -17.90 1.08
C GLN A 537 0.94 -17.39 -0.16
N PHE A 538 0.31 -17.35 -1.33
CA PHE A 538 0.92 -16.90 -2.57
C PHE A 538 0.70 -15.40 -2.79
N VAL A 539 1.76 -14.74 -3.24
CA VAL A 539 1.81 -13.33 -3.59
C VAL A 539 1.88 -13.19 -5.10
N GLU A 540 1.05 -12.31 -5.69
CA GLU A 540 1.14 -11.93 -7.08
C GLU A 540 2.38 -11.04 -7.28
N ILE A 541 3.32 -11.52 -8.09
CA ILE A 541 4.56 -10.79 -8.36
C ILE A 541 4.49 -9.97 -9.65
N ASP A 542 3.69 -10.40 -10.63
CA ASP A 542 3.47 -9.67 -11.89
C ASP A 542 2.15 -10.10 -12.57
N GLN A 543 1.57 -9.18 -13.33
CA GLN A 543 0.45 -9.40 -14.24
C GLN A 543 0.60 -8.50 -15.46
N PHE A 544 0.49 -9.06 -16.67
CA PHE A 544 0.56 -8.26 -17.89
C PHE A 544 -0.23 -8.86 -19.05
N ALA A 545 -0.71 -7.99 -19.94
CA ALA A 545 -1.34 -8.39 -21.18
C ALA A 545 -0.29 -8.59 -22.28
N TRP A 546 -0.50 -9.61 -23.13
CA TRP A 546 0.38 -9.97 -24.22
C TRP A 546 -0.42 -10.50 -25.42
N ASP A 547 -0.03 -10.08 -26.64
CA ASP A 547 -0.59 -10.64 -27.87
C ASP A 547 0.19 -11.90 -28.25
N ILE A 548 -0.41 -13.07 -28.01
CA ILE A 548 0.17 -14.37 -28.33
C ILE A 548 -0.06 -14.64 -29.81
N LYS A 549 1.02 -14.92 -30.54
CA LYS A 549 0.98 -15.34 -31.96
C LYS A 549 0.88 -16.85 -32.05
N GLU A 550 0.38 -17.35 -33.18
CA GLU A 550 0.49 -18.77 -33.51
C GLU A 550 1.97 -19.21 -33.60
N GLY A 551 2.27 -20.42 -33.12
CA GLY A 551 3.61 -20.96 -32.94
C GLY A 551 4.26 -20.57 -31.61
N GLN A 552 5.60 -20.55 -31.59
CA GLN A 552 6.38 -20.26 -30.40
C GLN A 552 6.49 -18.76 -30.13
N ASN A 553 6.23 -18.37 -28.88
CA ASN A 553 6.33 -17.02 -28.35
C ASN A 553 7.37 -17.02 -27.22
N VAL A 554 8.34 -16.11 -27.29
CA VAL A 554 9.35 -15.93 -26.24
C VAL A 554 9.13 -14.58 -25.59
N ILE A 555 8.60 -14.59 -24.37
CA ILE A 555 8.35 -13.39 -23.57
C ILE A 555 9.55 -13.17 -22.65
N THR A 556 10.15 -11.98 -22.70
CA THR A 556 11.19 -11.54 -21.76
C THR A 556 10.63 -10.38 -20.95
N ARG A 557 10.52 -10.56 -19.63
CA ARG A 557 9.83 -9.63 -18.74
C ARG A 557 10.76 -9.16 -17.62
N HIS A 558 10.90 -7.84 -17.44
CA HIS A 558 11.71 -7.28 -16.37
C HIS A 558 10.87 -7.02 -15.12
N SER A 559 11.45 -7.29 -13.95
CA SER A 559 10.86 -6.99 -12.63
C SER A 559 10.25 -5.59 -12.54
N ILE A 560 10.98 -4.59 -13.06
CA ILE A 560 10.58 -3.18 -13.02
C ILE A 560 9.29 -2.86 -13.78
N ASP A 561 8.87 -3.71 -14.72
CA ASP A 561 7.72 -3.47 -15.58
C ASP A 561 6.39 -3.90 -14.91
N ALA A 562 6.44 -4.51 -13.72
CA ALA A 562 5.28 -4.99 -13.01
C ALA A 562 4.34 -3.83 -12.63
N PRO A 563 3.05 -3.86 -13.01
CA PRO A 563 2.16 -2.70 -12.88
C PRO A 563 1.69 -2.42 -11.45
N MET A 564 1.90 -3.36 -10.52
CA MET A 564 1.45 -3.29 -9.14
C MET A 564 2.48 -2.63 -8.20
N ARG A 565 3.56 -2.09 -8.75
CA ARG A 565 4.76 -1.69 -8.01
C ARG A 565 4.96 -0.18 -8.00
N SER A 566 5.41 0.35 -6.87
CA SER A 566 5.82 1.75 -6.74
C SER A 566 7.33 1.88 -6.59
N ILE A 567 7.89 2.94 -7.16
CA ILE A 567 9.25 3.36 -6.84
C ILE A 567 9.26 4.16 -5.53
N ASP A 568 10.44 4.45 -5.01
CA ASP A 568 10.57 5.39 -3.90
C ASP A 568 10.11 6.79 -4.34
N ALA A 569 9.40 7.47 -3.46
CA ALA A 569 8.86 8.80 -3.76
C ALA A 569 10.01 9.80 -3.97
N THR A 570 9.84 10.67 -4.98
CA THR A 570 10.73 11.82 -5.17
C THR A 570 10.71 12.68 -3.90
N THR A 571 11.90 13.07 -3.41
CA THR A 571 12.00 13.90 -2.20
C THR A 571 11.27 15.24 -2.41
N LYS A 572 10.69 15.78 -1.35
CA LYS A 572 10.02 17.08 -1.34
C LYS A 572 10.94 18.19 -1.87
N LYS A 573 12.23 18.15 -1.51
CA LYS A 573 13.24 19.09 -2.01
C LYS A 573 13.43 18.97 -3.53
N ASP A 574 13.56 17.75 -4.04
CA ASP A 574 13.69 17.52 -5.49
C ASP A 574 12.41 17.88 -6.24
N LEU A 575 11.23 17.65 -5.66
CA LEU A 575 9.96 18.13 -6.21
C LEU A 575 9.96 19.66 -6.30
N PHE A 576 10.31 20.38 -5.24
CA PHE A 576 10.43 21.84 -5.28
C PHE A 576 11.42 22.32 -6.35
N ARG A 577 12.59 21.68 -6.43
CA ARG A 577 13.63 21.99 -7.40
C ARG A 577 13.13 21.78 -8.83
N LYS A 578 12.57 20.60 -9.15
CA LYS A 578 11.97 20.28 -10.45
C LYS A 578 10.88 21.29 -10.83
N VAL A 579 10.07 21.74 -9.87
CA VAL A 579 9.05 22.76 -10.11
C VAL A 579 9.67 24.12 -10.45
N GLN A 580 10.68 24.56 -9.71
CA GLN A 580 11.39 25.83 -10.00
C GLN A 580 12.10 25.79 -11.36
N GLU A 581 12.80 24.70 -11.64
CA GLU A 581 13.46 24.47 -12.92
C GLU A 581 12.42 24.49 -14.05
N GLY A 582 11.29 23.79 -13.92
CA GLY A 582 10.22 23.79 -14.93
C GLY A 582 9.66 25.19 -15.19
N LEU A 583 9.42 25.98 -14.14
CA LEU A 583 8.91 27.36 -14.24
C LEU A 583 9.90 28.32 -14.91
N THR A 584 11.21 28.11 -14.73
CA THR A 584 12.27 29.00 -15.24
C THR A 584 12.81 28.59 -16.61
N SER A 585 12.92 27.28 -16.87
CA SER A 585 13.58 26.72 -18.06
C SER A 585 12.61 26.23 -19.14
N ASN A 586 11.29 26.31 -18.92
CA ASN A 586 10.26 25.75 -19.83
C ASN A 586 10.42 24.24 -20.09
N GLN A 587 11.13 23.51 -19.22
CA GLN A 587 11.18 22.06 -19.30
C GLN A 587 9.82 21.43 -18.96
N LEU A 588 9.47 20.38 -19.69
CA LEU A 588 8.21 19.66 -19.48
C LEU A 588 8.28 18.89 -18.16
N PHE A 589 7.47 19.26 -17.19
CA PHE A 589 7.20 18.43 -16.02
C PHE A 589 6.26 17.30 -16.41
N TYR A 590 6.76 16.07 -16.37
CA TYR A 590 5.95 14.86 -16.45
C TYR A 590 5.82 14.33 -15.02
N PRO A 591 4.64 14.43 -14.38
CA PRO A 591 4.43 13.72 -13.13
C PRO A 591 4.59 12.22 -13.36
N ASP A 592 5.21 11.53 -12.41
CA ASP A 592 5.19 10.07 -12.35
C ASP A 592 3.74 9.60 -12.55
N MET A 593 3.52 8.50 -13.29
CA MET A 593 2.14 8.05 -13.47
C MET A 593 1.54 7.76 -12.11
N ILE A 594 0.32 8.25 -11.87
CA ILE A 594 -0.40 8.12 -10.60
C ILE A 594 -0.37 6.66 -10.09
N ALA A 595 -0.46 5.67 -10.98
CA ALA A 595 -0.33 4.25 -10.63
C ALA A 595 1.02 3.87 -10.02
N GLU A 596 2.12 4.47 -10.47
CA GLU A 596 3.49 4.23 -9.97
C GLU A 596 3.73 4.85 -8.59
N ALA A 597 2.86 5.77 -8.15
CA ALA A 597 2.93 6.37 -6.81
C ALA A 597 2.20 5.55 -5.75
N PHE A 598 1.26 4.67 -6.14
CA PHE A 598 0.37 3.97 -5.20
C PHE A 598 0.44 2.44 -5.25
N GLY A 599 1.35 1.88 -6.05
CA GLY A 599 1.69 0.45 -6.01
C GLY A 599 2.38 0.02 -4.72
N PHE A 600 2.47 -1.28 -4.49
CA PHE A 600 3.28 -1.83 -3.40
C PHE A 600 4.77 -1.53 -3.64
N PRO A 601 5.57 -1.15 -2.63
CA PRO A 601 6.96 -0.74 -2.86
C PRO A 601 7.79 -1.81 -3.60
N GLU A 602 8.41 -1.43 -4.72
CA GLU A 602 9.18 -2.33 -5.59
C GLU A 602 10.32 -2.99 -4.83
N ARG A 603 11.06 -2.23 -4.02
CA ARG A 603 12.14 -2.76 -3.18
C ARG A 603 11.71 -3.90 -2.23
N LEU A 604 10.40 -4.00 -1.93
CA LEU A 604 9.82 -5.05 -1.10
C LEU A 604 9.21 -6.19 -1.94
N ALA A 605 9.35 -6.21 -3.28
CA ALA A 605 8.72 -7.19 -4.16
C ALA A 605 9.13 -8.63 -3.82
N LEU A 606 10.40 -8.85 -3.46
CA LEU A 606 10.93 -10.14 -3.02
C LEU A 606 11.09 -10.18 -1.50
N PRO A 607 10.82 -11.33 -0.84
CA PRO A 607 11.15 -11.51 0.57
C PRO A 607 12.66 -11.54 0.77
N LYS A 608 13.12 -11.27 2.00
CA LYS A 608 14.55 -11.43 2.33
C LYS A 608 15.03 -12.84 1.99
N GLY A 609 16.06 -12.93 1.16
CA GLY A 609 16.65 -14.22 0.80
C GLY A 609 17.42 -14.86 1.95
N LYS A 610 17.96 -16.06 1.67
CA LYS A 610 18.97 -16.71 2.52
C LYS A 610 20.30 -16.75 1.77
N ARG A 611 21.43 -16.85 2.48
CA ARG A 611 22.76 -16.97 1.84
C ARG A 611 22.83 -18.15 0.87
N ASN A 612 22.20 -19.27 1.23
CA ASN A 612 22.13 -20.48 0.40
C ASN A 612 20.90 -20.52 -0.53
N GLY A 613 20.14 -19.42 -0.60
CA GLY A 613 18.89 -19.33 -1.33
C GLY A 613 17.69 -19.79 -0.51
N MET A 614 16.68 -18.93 -0.37
CA MET A 614 15.37 -19.29 0.19
C MET A 614 14.54 -19.96 -0.91
N PRO A 615 14.10 -21.21 -0.75
CA PRO A 615 13.32 -21.91 -1.76
C PRO A 615 11.87 -21.38 -1.79
N LEU A 616 11.42 -20.99 -2.98
CA LEU A 616 10.05 -20.61 -3.28
C LEU A 616 9.57 -21.40 -4.49
N GLN A 617 8.25 -21.46 -4.67
CA GLN A 617 7.62 -21.98 -5.89
C GLN A 617 6.86 -20.85 -6.58
N VAL A 618 6.85 -20.88 -7.91
CA VAL A 618 6.22 -19.89 -8.77
C VAL A 618 5.21 -20.57 -9.67
N MET A 619 3.99 -20.02 -9.70
CA MET A 619 2.94 -20.40 -10.64
C MET A 619 2.85 -19.34 -11.74
N VAL A 620 2.94 -19.76 -13.00
CA VAL A 620 2.62 -18.94 -14.17
C VAL A 620 1.34 -19.48 -14.79
N ILE A 621 0.37 -18.61 -15.06
CA ILE A 621 -0.84 -18.95 -15.78
C ILE A 621 -1.10 -17.94 -16.89
N VAL A 622 -1.55 -18.45 -18.05
CA VAL A 622 -1.99 -17.67 -19.20
C VAL A 622 -3.50 -17.83 -19.36
N SER A 623 -4.24 -16.74 -19.42
CA SER A 623 -5.69 -16.72 -19.65
C SER A 623 -6.09 -15.82 -20.82
N SER A 624 -7.24 -16.12 -21.43
CA SER A 624 -7.87 -15.28 -22.45
C SER A 624 -8.57 -14.07 -21.80
N PRO A 625 -8.72 -12.93 -22.51
CA PRO A 625 -9.65 -11.87 -22.15
C PRO A 625 -11.10 -12.35 -22.04
N GLU A 626 -11.48 -13.36 -22.83
CA GLU A 626 -12.81 -13.95 -22.76
C GLU A 626 -12.94 -14.78 -21.48
N GLN A 627 -13.95 -14.47 -20.68
CA GLN A 627 -14.19 -15.10 -19.39
C GLN A 627 -15.18 -16.27 -19.54
N PRO A 628 -14.87 -17.46 -19.01
CA PRO A 628 -15.89 -18.48 -18.82
C PRO A 628 -16.93 -17.98 -17.80
N THR A 629 -18.18 -18.41 -17.97
CA THR A 629 -19.25 -18.10 -17.02
C THR A 629 -19.02 -18.89 -15.73
N LEU A 630 -18.47 -18.23 -14.72
CA LEU A 630 -18.22 -18.83 -13.42
C LEU A 630 -19.51 -18.98 -12.61
N SER A 631 -19.70 -20.15 -11.99
CA SER A 631 -20.76 -20.35 -11.02
C SER A 631 -20.38 -19.74 -9.67
N TYR A 632 -21.29 -18.97 -9.10
CA TYR A 632 -21.19 -18.46 -7.72
C TYR A 632 -22.16 -19.14 -6.78
N LYS A 633 -22.90 -20.16 -7.23
CA LYS A 633 -23.87 -20.87 -6.38
C LYS A 633 -23.15 -21.50 -5.20
N ALA A 634 -23.57 -21.13 -3.99
CA ALA A 634 -22.98 -21.63 -2.77
C ALA A 634 -22.97 -23.16 -2.73
N VAL A 635 -21.86 -23.74 -2.31
CA VAL A 635 -21.70 -25.18 -2.05
C VAL A 635 -21.48 -25.39 -0.56
N VAL A 636 -21.70 -26.62 -0.08
CA VAL A 636 -21.41 -26.97 1.31
C VAL A 636 -19.88 -26.86 1.53
N PRO A 637 -19.40 -26.00 2.44
CA PRO A 637 -17.97 -25.89 2.74
C PRO A 637 -17.36 -27.23 3.22
N PRO A 638 -16.08 -27.52 2.92
CA PRO A 638 -15.40 -28.76 3.34
C PRO A 638 -15.52 -29.07 4.83
N LYS A 639 -15.41 -28.04 5.68
CA LYS A 639 -15.53 -28.16 7.14
C LYS A 639 -16.88 -28.72 7.64
N PHE A 640 -17.91 -28.72 6.79
CA PHE A 640 -19.22 -29.30 7.08
C PHE A 640 -19.48 -30.59 6.29
N GLN A 641 -18.59 -30.96 5.37
CA GLN A 641 -18.63 -32.24 4.66
C GLN A 641 -17.98 -33.34 5.49
N THR A 642 -16.90 -33.01 6.21
CA THR A 642 -16.23 -33.89 7.16
C THR A 642 -15.93 -33.15 8.46
N TYR A 643 -16.18 -33.81 9.59
CA TYR A 643 -15.81 -33.32 10.93
C TYR A 643 -14.46 -33.87 11.41
N GLN A 644 -13.82 -34.71 10.59
CA GLN A 644 -12.47 -35.21 10.86
C GLN A 644 -11.43 -34.27 10.24
N ASN A 645 -10.34 -34.04 10.97
CA ASN A 645 -9.15 -33.42 10.39
C ASN A 645 -8.52 -34.41 9.42
N VAL A 646 -8.79 -34.25 8.13
CA VAL A 646 -8.13 -35.02 7.08
C VAL A 646 -6.85 -34.29 6.72
N GLU A 647 -5.70 -34.89 7.05
CA GLU A 647 -4.41 -34.46 6.50
C GLU A 647 -4.36 -34.89 5.04
N TYR A 648 -4.21 -33.94 4.13
CA TYR A 648 -4.00 -34.24 2.72
C TYR A 648 -2.54 -34.65 2.51
N PRO A 649 -2.24 -35.66 1.69
CA PRO A 649 -0.86 -36.03 1.41
C PRO A 649 -0.11 -34.86 0.78
N ASP A 650 1.13 -34.67 1.22
CA ASP A 650 2.08 -33.70 0.66
C ASP A 650 2.52 -34.15 -0.74
N ILE A 651 1.69 -33.85 -1.74
CA ILE A 651 2.01 -34.14 -3.14
C ILE A 651 2.85 -32.98 -3.68
N ASP A 652 4.14 -33.19 -3.85
CA ASP A 652 4.99 -32.25 -4.58
C ASP A 652 4.77 -32.40 -6.09
N ILE A 653 3.90 -31.53 -6.61
CA ILE A 653 3.47 -31.54 -8.02
C ILE A 653 4.66 -31.27 -8.95
N THR A 654 5.77 -30.70 -8.47
CA THR A 654 6.96 -30.45 -9.30
C THR A 654 7.80 -31.71 -9.56
N THR A 655 7.75 -32.71 -8.67
CA THR A 655 8.50 -33.95 -8.81
C THR A 655 7.74 -35.01 -9.61
N GLU A 656 6.40 -35.00 -9.62
CA GLU A 656 5.60 -35.89 -10.46
C GLU A 656 5.69 -35.54 -11.96
N ILE A 657 6.00 -34.30 -12.33
CA ILE A 657 6.19 -33.89 -13.74
C ILE A 657 7.47 -34.49 -14.35
N HIS A 658 8.39 -35.02 -13.53
CA HIS A 658 9.62 -35.65 -14.02
C HIS A 658 9.63 -37.19 -13.96
N ASN A 659 8.61 -37.83 -13.39
CA ASN A 659 8.60 -39.28 -13.18
C ASN A 659 7.42 -39.99 -13.87
N GLU A 660 7.41 -39.96 -15.21
CA GLU A 660 7.05 -41.17 -15.94
C GLU A 660 8.33 -41.98 -16.20
N GLY A 661 8.69 -42.83 -15.23
CA GLY A 661 9.80 -43.78 -15.41
C GLY A 661 10.47 -44.26 -14.14
N TRP A 662 9.95 -45.37 -13.60
CA TRP A 662 10.63 -46.39 -12.80
C TRP A 662 10.85 -46.19 -11.28
N THR A 663 10.52 -47.28 -10.60
CA THR A 663 10.72 -47.67 -9.20
C THR A 663 12.19 -47.70 -8.75
N HIS A 664 12.55 -47.04 -7.65
CA HIS A 664 13.25 -47.66 -6.49
C HIS A 664 13.62 -46.64 -5.37
N ASP A 665 13.26 -47.03 -4.15
CA ASP A 665 13.99 -46.94 -2.87
C ASP A 665 14.66 -45.62 -2.43
N TYR A 666 14.01 -44.90 -1.51
CA TYR A 666 14.60 -43.81 -0.72
C TYR A 666 14.78 -44.22 0.74
N ARG A 667 15.90 -44.86 1.05
CA ARG A 667 16.48 -44.91 2.41
C ARG A 667 18.00 -44.77 2.33
N SER A 668 18.48 -43.53 2.34
CA SER A 668 19.77 -43.14 2.96
C SER A 668 20.15 -41.71 2.58
N MET A 669 19.75 -40.73 3.40
CA MET A 669 20.56 -39.52 3.60
C MET A 669 20.07 -38.76 4.83
N MET A 670 20.29 -39.36 5.99
CA MET A 670 20.36 -38.67 7.27
C MET A 670 21.49 -39.33 8.04
N LEU A 671 22.38 -38.49 8.58
CA LEU A 671 23.43 -38.72 9.58
C LEU A 671 24.87 -38.56 9.08
N LYS A 672 25.62 -37.88 9.97
CA LYS A 672 27.05 -37.51 10.03
C LYS A 672 27.34 -36.05 9.61
N GLU A 673 28.02 -35.23 10.39
CA GLU A 673 28.74 -35.43 11.66
C GLU A 673 29.00 -34.05 12.30
N GLU A 674 29.31 -34.08 13.60
CA GLU A 674 29.51 -32.95 14.51
C GLU A 674 30.85 -32.22 14.33
N GLY A 675 30.87 -30.95 14.78
CA GLY A 675 31.90 -30.44 15.70
C GLY A 675 33.15 -29.78 15.12
N VAL A 676 33.27 -28.45 15.27
CA VAL A 676 34.52 -27.76 15.69
C VAL A 676 34.17 -26.47 16.43
N PHE A 677 34.60 -26.38 17.69
CA PHE A 677 34.61 -25.17 18.52
C PHE A 677 35.71 -24.19 18.05
N TYR A 678 35.42 -22.89 18.06
CA TYR A 678 36.45 -21.86 18.29
C TYR A 678 35.91 -20.74 19.18
N ASN A 679 36.48 -20.66 20.39
CA ASN A 679 36.52 -19.48 21.23
C ASN A 679 37.27 -18.36 20.51
N ARG A 680 36.75 -17.13 20.54
CA ARG A 680 37.58 -15.94 20.51
C ARG A 680 36.92 -14.80 21.25
N ASP A 681 37.67 -14.31 22.22
CA ASP A 681 37.36 -13.24 23.15
C ASP A 681 36.90 -11.96 22.45
N ILE A 682 35.86 -11.36 23.01
CA ILE A 682 35.36 -10.03 22.66
C ILE A 682 36.15 -9.04 23.50
N ASP A 683 37.07 -8.33 22.85
CA ASP A 683 37.66 -7.11 23.40
C ASP A 683 36.78 -5.92 23.01
N THR A 684 36.14 -5.32 24.01
CA THR A 684 35.31 -4.13 23.87
C THR A 684 36.20 -2.91 23.93
N ASP A 685 36.42 -2.24 22.80
CA ASP A 685 36.89 -0.87 22.84
C ASP A 685 36.28 0.06 21.79
N THR A 686 35.88 1.20 22.33
CA THR A 686 35.20 2.38 21.78
C THR A 686 35.87 2.94 20.53
N VAL A 687 35.11 3.17 19.44
CA VAL A 687 35.55 4.02 18.33
C VAL A 687 34.40 4.89 17.80
N HIS A 688 34.41 6.17 18.19
CA HIS A 688 33.82 7.24 17.38
C HIS A 688 34.67 7.41 16.11
N ARG A 689 34.18 6.94 14.95
CA ARG A 689 34.78 7.23 13.65
C ARG A 689 33.88 8.15 12.84
N ARG A 690 34.38 9.35 12.54
CA ARG A 690 33.95 10.13 11.38
C ARG A 690 34.11 9.26 10.14
N THR A 691 33.02 8.99 9.43
CA THR A 691 33.08 8.35 8.12
C THR A 691 33.42 9.40 7.08
N ASP A 692 34.57 9.24 6.42
CA ASP A 692 34.94 9.99 5.21
C ASP A 692 33.93 9.73 4.09
N SER A 693 33.56 10.80 3.41
CA SER A 693 32.45 10.93 2.48
C SER A 693 32.68 10.33 1.08
N SER A 694 33.79 9.63 0.83
CA SER A 694 34.23 9.31 -0.54
C SER A 694 33.71 8.00 -1.14
N ASN A 695 33.06 7.12 -0.36
CA ASN A 695 32.47 5.86 -0.86
C ASN A 695 30.94 5.89 -0.97
N VAL A 696 30.30 6.99 -0.57
CA VAL A 696 28.83 7.16 -0.66
C VAL A 696 28.44 7.54 -2.09
N ASP A 697 29.30 8.27 -2.80
CA ASP A 697 29.00 8.80 -4.13
C ASP A 697 28.90 7.71 -5.20
N THR A 698 29.70 6.64 -5.14
CA THR A 698 29.69 5.58 -6.17
C THR A 698 28.45 4.68 -6.12
N ASP A 699 27.95 4.36 -4.92
CA ASP A 699 26.75 3.53 -4.75
C ASP A 699 25.47 4.37 -4.94
N GLN A 700 25.48 5.65 -4.54
CA GLN A 700 24.41 6.59 -4.88
C GLN A 700 24.34 6.81 -6.39
N GLN A 701 25.47 6.90 -7.09
CA GLN A 701 25.47 7.11 -8.55
C GLN A 701 25.01 5.86 -9.32
N ALA A 702 25.27 4.65 -8.82
CA ALA A 702 24.70 3.43 -9.40
C ALA A 702 23.18 3.32 -9.20
N ALA A 703 22.67 3.66 -8.02
CA ALA A 703 21.24 3.73 -7.74
C ALA A 703 20.58 4.86 -8.55
N GLN A 704 21.19 6.05 -8.58
CA GLN A 704 20.74 7.20 -9.38
C GLN A 704 20.68 6.84 -10.87
N ASN A 705 21.71 6.19 -11.42
CA ASN A 705 21.73 5.71 -12.81
C ASN A 705 20.65 4.65 -13.07
N TYR A 706 20.28 3.83 -12.07
CA TYR A 706 19.17 2.89 -12.17
C TYR A 706 17.81 3.61 -12.17
N TYR A 707 17.61 4.60 -11.31
CA TYR A 707 16.39 5.41 -11.25
C TYR A 707 16.23 6.33 -12.47
N GLU A 708 17.33 6.92 -12.96
CA GLU A 708 17.35 7.73 -14.19
C GLU A 708 17.09 6.86 -15.42
N ARG A 709 17.68 5.66 -15.52
CA ARG A 709 17.32 4.69 -16.58
C ARG A 709 15.87 4.24 -16.49
N ARG A 710 15.28 4.17 -15.29
CA ARG A 710 13.86 3.88 -15.13
C ARG A 710 13.01 5.05 -15.59
N MET A 711 13.33 6.29 -15.21
CA MET A 711 12.63 7.50 -15.65
C MET A 711 12.69 7.68 -17.19
N ASP A 712 13.85 7.42 -17.78
CA ASP A 712 14.07 7.50 -19.23
C ASP A 712 13.34 6.35 -19.98
N ARG A 713 13.25 5.15 -19.38
CA ARG A 713 12.49 4.01 -19.94
C ARG A 713 10.98 4.04 -19.65
N THR A 714 10.53 4.70 -18.58
CA THR A 714 9.09 4.84 -18.27
C THR A 714 8.37 5.70 -19.30
N ALA A 715 9.10 6.48 -20.10
CA ALA A 715 8.59 7.17 -21.27
C ALA A 715 8.36 6.24 -22.49
N ASP A 716 9.09 5.10 -22.59
CA ASP A 716 9.13 4.27 -23.81
C ASP A 716 8.59 2.83 -23.63
N VAL A 717 8.44 2.31 -22.41
CA VAL A 717 8.00 0.92 -22.18
C VAL A 717 6.85 0.85 -21.19
N LYS A 718 5.68 1.33 -21.61
CA LYS A 718 4.40 0.93 -20.98
C LYS A 718 3.50 0.38 -22.06
N SER A 719 3.03 -0.85 -21.87
CA SER A 719 2.11 -1.46 -22.82
C SER A 719 0.88 -0.56 -22.95
N ALA A 720 0.42 -0.32 -24.18
CA ALA A 720 -0.80 0.46 -24.44
C ALA A 720 -1.97 -0.01 -23.56
N TYR A 721 -2.03 -1.32 -23.27
CA TYR A 721 -2.96 -1.95 -22.35
C TYR A 721 -2.98 -1.35 -20.93
N LEU A 722 -1.82 -1.08 -20.32
CA LEU A 722 -1.77 -0.53 -18.95
C LEU A 722 -2.21 0.93 -18.91
N THR A 723 -1.79 1.72 -19.90
CA THR A 723 -2.23 3.11 -20.03
C THR A 723 -3.74 3.18 -20.23
N GLU A 724 -4.29 2.34 -21.11
CA GLU A 724 -5.74 2.25 -21.32
C GLU A 724 -6.50 1.78 -20.07
N TYR A 725 -5.96 0.78 -19.36
CA TYR A 725 -6.54 0.27 -18.11
C TYR A 725 -6.70 1.38 -17.07
N TYR A 726 -5.63 2.11 -16.76
CA TYR A 726 -5.68 3.15 -15.72
C TYR A 726 -6.48 4.39 -16.13
N GLN A 727 -6.57 4.72 -17.42
CA GLN A 727 -7.41 5.84 -17.90
C GLN A 727 -8.90 5.63 -17.60
N LYS A 728 -9.34 4.38 -17.49
CA LYS A 728 -10.74 4.00 -17.22
C LYS A 728 -11.06 3.87 -15.73
N LYS A 729 -10.08 4.07 -14.83
CA LYS A 729 -10.20 3.79 -13.40
C LYS A 729 -10.32 5.06 -12.56
N ASP A 730 -11.21 5.02 -11.56
CA ASP A 730 -11.24 6.03 -10.50
C ASP A 730 -10.00 5.89 -9.62
N ILE A 731 -9.50 6.99 -9.07
CA ILE A 731 -8.30 7.00 -8.22
C ILE A 731 -8.39 6.02 -7.05
N THR A 732 -9.59 5.78 -6.53
CA THR A 732 -9.84 4.81 -5.45
C THR A 732 -9.62 3.36 -5.84
N GLU A 733 -9.62 3.07 -7.15
CA GLU A 733 -9.31 1.76 -7.75
C GLU A 733 -7.86 1.63 -8.20
N VAL A 734 -7.11 2.74 -8.21
CA VAL A 734 -5.67 2.75 -8.50
C VAL A 734 -4.85 2.66 -7.21
N ILE A 735 -5.32 3.31 -6.14
CA ILE A 735 -4.59 3.33 -4.87
C ILE A 735 -4.52 1.93 -4.24
N GLY A 736 -3.29 1.45 -4.04
CA GLY A 736 -3.00 0.10 -3.54
C GLY A 736 -2.32 -0.76 -4.61
N GLY A 737 -2.46 -0.42 -5.89
CA GLY A 737 -1.77 -1.08 -7.01
C GLY A 737 -2.37 -2.41 -7.46
N ALA A 738 -3.57 -2.77 -7.00
CA ALA A 738 -4.24 -3.99 -7.46
C ALA A 738 -4.71 -3.82 -8.90
N VAL A 739 -4.43 -4.81 -9.76
CA VAL A 739 -4.84 -4.80 -11.17
C VAL A 739 -5.61 -6.07 -11.53
N SER A 740 -6.51 -5.97 -12.51
CA SER A 740 -7.05 -7.12 -13.23
C SER A 740 -7.29 -6.73 -14.68
N LEU A 741 -6.39 -7.15 -15.56
CA LEU A 741 -6.35 -6.69 -16.96
C LEU A 741 -7.41 -7.36 -17.86
N ASP A 742 -7.98 -8.48 -17.42
CA ASP A 742 -9.02 -9.24 -18.12
C ASP A 742 -10.36 -9.23 -17.38
N GLY A 743 -10.49 -8.45 -16.30
CA GLY A 743 -11.71 -8.32 -15.49
C GLY A 743 -12.03 -9.53 -14.60
N ARG A 744 -11.14 -10.52 -14.47
CA ARG A 744 -11.33 -11.65 -13.55
C ARG A 744 -11.22 -11.20 -12.08
N PRO A 745 -11.72 -12.00 -11.11
CA PRO A 745 -11.49 -11.76 -9.69
C PRO A 745 -10.02 -11.48 -9.38
N LEU A 746 -9.77 -10.51 -8.49
CA LEU A 746 -8.42 -10.25 -7.99
C LEU A 746 -7.87 -11.50 -7.30
N GLY A 747 -6.67 -11.92 -7.73
CA GLY A 747 -6.04 -13.16 -7.27
C GLY A 747 -6.41 -14.41 -8.07
N TYR A 748 -7.21 -14.31 -9.14
CA TYR A 748 -7.50 -15.45 -10.02
C TYR A 748 -6.22 -16.16 -10.52
N PRO A 749 -6.13 -17.50 -10.48
CA PRO A 749 -7.16 -18.46 -10.08
C PRO A 749 -7.06 -18.91 -8.60
N LEU A 750 -6.24 -18.23 -7.80
CA LEU A 750 -6.02 -18.52 -6.38
C LEU A 750 -7.03 -17.83 -5.46
N ASP A 751 -8.03 -17.12 -6.00
CA ASP A 751 -9.09 -16.45 -5.25
C ASP A 751 -10.12 -17.41 -4.64
N ARG A 752 -10.14 -18.69 -5.05
CA ARG A 752 -10.97 -19.74 -4.47
C ARG A 752 -10.34 -21.12 -4.67
N ARG A 753 -11.04 -22.18 -4.26
CA ARG A 753 -10.55 -23.56 -4.36
C ARG A 753 -10.35 -23.97 -5.81
N LEU A 754 -9.34 -24.81 -6.04
CA LEU A 754 -8.99 -25.40 -7.33
C LEU A 754 -9.11 -26.92 -7.21
N ASP A 755 -9.66 -27.55 -8.24
CA ASP A 755 -9.57 -29.00 -8.37
C ASP A 755 -8.14 -29.43 -8.74
N MET A 756 -7.76 -30.68 -8.44
CA MET A 756 -6.39 -31.16 -8.64
C MET A 756 -5.91 -31.04 -10.10
N GLU A 757 -6.81 -31.21 -11.07
CA GLU A 757 -6.47 -31.13 -12.49
C GLU A 757 -6.13 -29.72 -12.97
N CYS A 758 -6.54 -28.68 -12.24
CA CYS A 758 -6.34 -27.28 -12.64
C CYS A 758 -4.87 -26.87 -12.73
N LEU A 759 -3.98 -27.54 -11.98
CA LEU A 759 -2.54 -27.26 -12.03
C LEU A 759 -1.82 -28.02 -13.15
N ASN A 760 -2.47 -29.02 -13.74
CA ASN A 760 -1.91 -29.87 -14.79
C ASN A 760 -2.36 -29.46 -16.20
N VAL A 761 -3.08 -28.34 -16.34
CA VAL A 761 -3.48 -27.83 -17.65
C VAL A 761 -2.30 -27.19 -18.38
N PRO A 762 -2.21 -27.29 -19.72
CA PRO A 762 -1.02 -26.85 -20.46
C PRO A 762 -0.68 -25.37 -20.33
N ASN A 763 -1.66 -24.51 -20.06
CA ASN A 763 -1.48 -23.06 -19.89
C ASN A 763 -1.10 -22.63 -18.46
N VAL A 764 -0.83 -23.60 -17.57
CA VAL A 764 -0.33 -23.39 -16.20
C VAL A 764 1.04 -24.05 -16.07
N LYS A 765 1.98 -23.39 -15.39
CA LYS A 765 3.32 -23.94 -15.12
C LYS A 765 3.77 -23.61 -13.71
N MET A 766 4.20 -24.64 -12.98
CA MET A 766 4.89 -24.51 -11.69
C MET A 766 6.40 -24.60 -11.91
N VAL A 767 7.17 -23.72 -11.28
CA VAL A 767 8.64 -23.76 -11.26
C VAL A 767 9.19 -23.40 -9.89
N ASP A 768 10.29 -24.03 -9.49
CA ASP A 768 11.00 -23.70 -8.26
C ASP A 768 12.01 -22.57 -8.50
N VAL A 769 12.12 -21.64 -7.56
CA VAL A 769 13.10 -20.54 -7.57
C VAL A 769 13.79 -20.41 -6.21
N LYS A 770 14.92 -19.71 -6.19
CA LYS A 770 15.65 -19.40 -4.96
C LYS A 770 15.93 -17.90 -4.85
N VAL A 771 15.64 -17.32 -3.70
CA VAL A 771 15.98 -15.92 -3.38
C VAL A 771 17.22 -15.86 -2.50
N PHE A 772 18.29 -15.27 -3.02
CA PHE A 772 19.57 -15.15 -2.33
C PHE A 772 19.68 -13.86 -1.53
N TRP A 773 20.48 -13.88 -0.47
CA TRP A 773 20.83 -12.71 0.33
C TRP A 773 22.30 -12.33 0.15
N GLU A 774 22.55 -11.06 -0.16
CA GLU A 774 23.87 -10.44 -0.19
C GLU A 774 23.99 -9.37 0.91
N GLY A 775 25.04 -9.45 1.74
CA GLY A 775 25.29 -8.51 2.84
C GLY A 775 25.26 -9.15 4.23
N THR A 776 25.57 -8.34 5.26
CA THR A 776 25.73 -8.82 6.65
C THR A 776 24.46 -8.76 7.47
N SER A 777 23.67 -7.68 7.41
CA SER A 777 22.40 -7.53 8.11
C SER A 777 21.61 -6.33 7.59
N CYS A 778 20.27 -6.38 7.61
CA CYS A 778 19.40 -5.24 7.28
C CYS A 778 18.81 -4.54 8.52
N CYS A 779 19.52 -4.66 9.65
CA CYS A 779 19.12 -4.12 10.93
C CYS A 779 20.38 -4.04 11.81
N GLY A 780 20.89 -2.83 12.05
CA GLY A 780 22.10 -2.61 12.85
C GLY A 780 21.97 -3.04 14.32
N SER A 781 20.74 -3.12 14.84
CA SER A 781 20.39 -3.55 16.20
C SER A 781 20.02 -5.02 16.34
N CYS A 782 19.93 -5.78 15.23
CA CYS A 782 19.55 -7.19 15.22
C CYS A 782 20.76 -8.14 15.33
N LYS A 783 21.89 -7.65 15.87
CA LYS A 783 23.10 -8.41 16.11
C LYS A 783 23.12 -9.01 17.50
#